data_AF-K2CFH3-F1
#
_entry.id   AF-K2CFH3-F1
#
_cell.length_a   1.000
_cell.length_b   1.000
_cell.length_c   1.000
_cell.angle_alpha   90.00
_cell.angle_beta   90.00
_cell.angle_gamma   90.00
#
_symmetry.space_group_name_H-M   'P 1'
#
loop_
_entity.id
_entity.type
_entity.pdbx_description
1 polymer ?
#
loop_
_entity_poly.entity_id
_entity_poly.type
_entity_poly.pdbx_seq_one_letter_code
_entity_poly.pdbx_strand_id
1 'polypeptide(L)'
;MPAIFESEEEKNLVELLKIQGFSYLSPDDAEFERENLEEVILKNRLHIAIDRLNPSVPEEVKVKAAKEIFNLQTEGINEAFHKILTNGIEMPGFGNLQIVDFGNPENNEFIVTNQFSVFEKHNKKRVNIILFINGLPLIVIELGSPGGEAAFLCTFSRMHDFKKTIPSIFYYNSLLVISDGKDARAGTITSTYSRFLAWKSRHGYRRQNLSVSSLETMICEMLNREVLLDLIKHFIVFEKSTKKVAFYHQYNGVNKAVESTSEQFSSNRRFMDNKKAGLVWHTQGSGKSYSIVFYIGKVSLFLNKPTILVIPDPGDPDFHLLETLTSCNQLLHQEVKVAQNQAHLTGLLAALGGGIIFSPIDNFSEKNHGILSVRNNIIVIAEEIKKSAQVFDKFIRPALPNACFIGFTGTPAEKEDYLTLKVFGSYIDIYDVARSVEDGTTVRVYYHSGLPKFHLKQEELLKYDENVESLMEGQNAPSQKVKNALEQLEKALGNTDRVRQAAADIVAHFENRTRFFEGKGMIVALHPPLALRLYDEIIKLRPSWHDEDLNKGAIKAVLSSIYSLEERKKLGERLNDPGDSLKIVIVCDVWLTCFDALALHTLYIDKPMHGHKLMQITARVNQIFKDKPGGLIVDYIGLLSQFKKAQQEYIASGGEGDPVDDLGEAVLKMIEKFQIVHSMFDPFDYQPYFSAESQKLNILLDAQEHIFGLKDGKNRFIKEVDLLSGWFVMSYPHPKALDIKGKLRFFQALKMRMLKFEPKDSDILEIGEETVIRQIADEEVPDVLDATEAAGLDFRQIELKWYQNKSIGGEVETTQHGGHTDVRIRGTDIILLSDEFLGEAKGMVREKTAFELLKKILIDALRAKAKKNLTRGKKLAEILEDIIRKYNDKILAPGPAVDSLASFAKELRGSEGVSVLKFIFDEKSNEELSQIYEDIIPKLKEHNLITNEIIEELATLIEKKDESPEFLARKIQSLIEKLQNRSIENEIIEEFIKVKRAETDLSDTLKKGLQKHREYNLKVDKIIADLINSKEKIGKQFKYSNLGLSEEELAYFDILAINKNAREQLGVEKIQELAKLITARIKANAVENWPIKVSAKSNLWLIIRRTIRQYGYPEGLRPYAAENILRQAELFAEEKMSY
;
A
#
# COMPACT_ATOMS: atom_id res chain seq x y z
N MET A 1 7.73 -13.14 19.49
CA MET A 1 6.33 -13.17 19.06
C MET A 1 6.16 -14.40 18.18
N PRO A 2 5.13 -15.24 18.38
CA PRO A 2 4.78 -16.27 17.41
C PRO A 2 4.32 -15.58 16.11
N ALA A 3 4.61 -16.19 14.96
CA ALA A 3 4.13 -15.69 13.66
C ALA A 3 2.60 -15.81 13.62
N ILE A 4 1.90 -14.70 13.38
CA ILE A 4 0.46 -14.70 13.10
C ILE A 4 0.28 -15.30 11.70
N PHE A 5 -0.62 -16.28 11.56
CA PHE A 5 -0.90 -16.92 10.29
C PHE A 5 -2.09 -16.24 9.59
N GLU A 6 -2.09 -16.18 8.25
CA GLU A 6 -3.18 -15.63 7.42
C GLU A 6 -4.57 -16.16 7.83
N SER A 7 -4.65 -17.42 8.24
CA SER A 7 -5.90 -18.04 8.71
C SER A 7 -6.45 -17.47 10.03
N GLU A 8 -5.59 -16.93 10.90
CA GLU A 8 -6.02 -16.24 12.13
C GLU A 8 -6.50 -14.83 11.82
N GLU A 9 -5.84 -14.13 10.90
CA GLU A 9 -6.24 -12.80 10.44
C GLU A 9 -7.58 -12.84 9.71
N GLU A 10 -7.79 -13.83 8.85
CA GLU A 10 -9.06 -14.06 8.18
C GLU A 10 -10.21 -14.27 9.17
N LYS A 11 -9.99 -15.10 10.21
CA LYS A 11 -10.98 -15.31 11.28
C LYS A 11 -11.27 -14.03 12.05
N ASN A 12 -10.23 -13.28 12.42
CA ASN A 12 -10.40 -12.02 13.13
C ASN A 12 -11.18 -11.00 12.29
N LEU A 13 -10.91 -10.93 10.98
CA LEU A 13 -11.60 -10.05 10.05
C LEU A 13 -13.09 -10.40 9.96
N VAL A 14 -13.42 -11.69 9.82
CA VAL A 14 -14.81 -12.17 9.82
C VAL A 14 -15.51 -11.83 11.14
N GLU A 15 -14.86 -12.00 12.29
CA GLU A 15 -15.44 -11.62 13.58
C GLU A 15 -15.68 -10.10 13.71
N LEU A 16 -14.77 -9.26 13.22
CA LEU A 16 -14.97 -7.81 13.18
C LEU A 16 -16.18 -7.42 12.31
N LEU A 17 -16.33 -8.05 11.14
CA LEU A 17 -17.50 -7.83 10.28
C LEU A 17 -18.81 -8.30 10.94
N LYS A 18 -18.78 -9.42 11.66
CA LYS A 18 -19.95 -9.89 12.44
C LYS A 18 -20.36 -8.88 13.51
N ILE A 19 -19.38 -8.27 14.20
CA ILE A 19 -19.65 -7.18 15.16
C ILE A 19 -20.28 -5.96 14.47
N GLN A 20 -19.93 -5.68 13.22
CA GLN A 20 -20.53 -4.61 12.39
C GLN A 20 -21.94 -4.97 11.85
N GLY A 21 -22.45 -6.18 12.13
CA GLY A 21 -23.78 -6.63 11.73
C GLY A 21 -23.81 -7.46 10.43
N PHE A 22 -22.68 -7.97 9.95
CA PHE A 22 -22.65 -8.92 8.84
C PHE A 22 -23.00 -10.33 9.34
N SER A 23 -23.86 -11.03 8.60
CA SER A 23 -24.11 -12.45 8.83
C SER A 23 -23.00 -13.28 8.21
N TYR A 24 -22.45 -14.24 8.95
CA TYR A 24 -21.44 -15.14 8.41
C TYR A 24 -22.11 -16.31 7.67
N LEU A 25 -21.68 -16.54 6.43
CA LEU A 25 -22.05 -17.70 5.63
C LEU A 25 -20.77 -18.50 5.36
N SER A 26 -20.73 -19.75 5.83
CA SER A 26 -19.54 -20.58 5.71
C SER A 26 -19.23 -20.89 4.23
N PRO A 27 -17.98 -21.27 3.89
CA PRO A 27 -17.63 -21.62 2.51
C PRO A 27 -18.52 -22.73 1.96
N ASP A 28 -18.80 -23.75 2.77
CA ASP A 28 -19.62 -24.90 2.38
C ASP A 28 -21.09 -24.50 2.17
N ASP A 29 -21.63 -23.64 3.05
CA ASP A 29 -23.01 -23.13 2.90
C ASP A 29 -23.13 -22.22 1.67
N ALA A 30 -22.12 -21.39 1.40
CA ALA A 30 -22.07 -20.55 0.21
C ALA A 30 -21.92 -21.37 -1.08
N GLU A 31 -21.23 -22.52 -1.04
CA GLU A 31 -21.23 -23.48 -2.16
C GLU A 31 -22.60 -24.18 -2.29
N PHE A 32 -23.27 -24.53 -1.19
CA PHE A 32 -24.58 -25.17 -1.19
C PHE A 32 -25.72 -24.26 -1.69
N GLU A 33 -25.66 -22.96 -1.42
CA GLU A 33 -26.67 -21.99 -1.90
C GLU A 33 -26.58 -21.70 -3.41
N ARG A 34 -25.56 -22.21 -4.09
CA ARG A 34 -25.32 -22.02 -5.53
C ARG A 34 -25.58 -23.31 -6.30
N GLU A 35 -26.09 -23.18 -7.53
CA GLU A 35 -26.30 -24.37 -8.39
C GLU A 35 -24.96 -25.01 -8.80
N ASN A 36 -23.94 -24.18 -9.00
CA ASN A 36 -22.58 -24.59 -9.34
C ASN A 36 -21.57 -23.49 -8.99
N LEU A 37 -20.28 -23.81 -9.07
CA LEU A 37 -19.19 -22.88 -8.71
C LEU A 37 -18.92 -21.79 -9.75
N GLU A 38 -19.58 -21.80 -10.91
CA GLU A 38 -19.52 -20.70 -11.89
C GLU A 38 -20.42 -19.53 -11.47
N GLU A 39 -21.41 -19.79 -10.61
CA GLU A 39 -22.26 -18.74 -10.07
C GLU A 39 -21.52 -17.92 -9.01
N VAL A 40 -21.54 -16.60 -9.16
CA VAL A 40 -20.93 -15.66 -8.22
C VAL A 40 -21.96 -14.90 -7.38
N ILE A 41 -23.25 -14.98 -7.73
CA ILE A 41 -24.36 -14.33 -7.01
C ILE A 41 -25.10 -15.37 -6.18
N LEU A 42 -25.54 -15.00 -4.98
CA LEU A 42 -26.48 -15.79 -4.19
C LEU A 42 -27.92 -15.49 -4.68
N LYS A 43 -28.33 -16.14 -5.76
CA LYS A 43 -29.58 -15.83 -6.50
C LYS A 43 -30.83 -15.82 -5.62
N ASN A 44 -30.99 -16.82 -4.75
CA ASN A 44 -32.15 -16.93 -3.86
C ASN A 44 -32.26 -15.73 -2.91
N ARG A 45 -31.12 -15.28 -2.36
CA ARG A 45 -31.08 -14.12 -1.47
C ARG A 45 -31.39 -12.82 -2.21
N LEU A 46 -30.93 -12.68 -3.45
CA LEU A 46 -31.28 -11.54 -4.30
C LEU A 46 -32.77 -11.51 -4.62
N HIS A 47 -33.39 -12.65 -4.93
CA HIS A 47 -34.84 -12.74 -5.12
C HIS A 47 -35.61 -12.28 -3.88
N ILE A 48 -35.25 -12.80 -2.70
CA ILE A 48 -35.85 -12.40 -1.42
C ILE A 48 -35.70 -10.88 -1.18
N ALA A 49 -34.54 -10.31 -1.51
CA ALA A 49 -34.32 -8.88 -1.37
C ALA A 49 -35.17 -8.06 -2.33
N ILE A 50 -35.27 -8.44 -3.61
CA ILE A 50 -36.14 -7.77 -4.59
C ILE A 50 -37.61 -7.82 -4.12
N ASP A 51 -38.05 -8.95 -3.59
CA ASP A 51 -39.40 -9.11 -3.04
C ASP A 51 -39.66 -8.18 -1.85
N ARG A 52 -38.70 -8.14 -0.92
CA ARG A 52 -38.76 -7.30 0.28
C ARG A 52 -38.78 -5.81 -0.06
N LEU A 53 -37.96 -5.39 -1.03
CA LEU A 53 -37.79 -3.98 -1.40
C LEU A 53 -38.89 -3.47 -2.33
N ASN A 54 -39.60 -4.36 -3.05
CA ASN A 54 -40.61 -3.98 -4.03
C ASN A 54 -41.96 -4.70 -3.79
N PRO A 55 -42.58 -4.58 -2.60
CA PRO A 55 -43.74 -5.39 -2.20
C PRO A 55 -45.01 -5.11 -3.03
N SER A 56 -45.10 -3.94 -3.67
CA SER A 56 -46.25 -3.54 -4.50
C SER A 56 -46.13 -4.00 -5.96
N VAL A 57 -45.00 -4.58 -6.36
CA VAL A 57 -44.72 -4.97 -7.74
C VAL A 57 -45.08 -6.45 -7.96
N PRO A 58 -45.78 -6.82 -9.06
CA PRO A 58 -46.12 -8.22 -9.34
C PRO A 58 -44.91 -9.14 -9.47
N GLU A 59 -45.08 -10.40 -9.09
CA GLU A 59 -44.02 -11.42 -9.08
C GLU A 59 -43.33 -11.60 -10.44
N GLU A 60 -44.11 -11.63 -11.52
CA GLU A 60 -43.59 -11.78 -12.89
C GLU A 60 -42.59 -10.66 -13.26
N VAL A 61 -42.85 -9.45 -12.80
CA VAL A 61 -42.01 -8.27 -13.05
C VAL A 61 -40.72 -8.36 -12.23
N LYS A 62 -40.81 -8.76 -10.96
CA LYS A 62 -39.65 -8.96 -10.08
C LYS A 62 -38.74 -10.08 -10.59
N VAL A 63 -39.31 -11.20 -11.05
CA VAL A 63 -38.56 -12.30 -11.69
C VAL A 63 -37.85 -11.83 -12.95
N LYS A 64 -38.52 -11.00 -13.77
CA LYS A 64 -37.90 -10.42 -14.97
C LYS A 64 -36.74 -9.48 -14.60
N ALA A 65 -36.90 -8.63 -13.59
CA ALA A 65 -35.84 -7.75 -13.11
C ALA A 65 -34.62 -8.55 -12.60
N ALA A 66 -34.84 -9.61 -11.81
CA ALA A 66 -33.75 -10.48 -11.36
C ALA A 66 -32.98 -11.13 -12.55
N LYS A 67 -33.69 -11.56 -13.59
CA LYS A 67 -33.07 -12.11 -14.81
C LYS A 67 -32.20 -11.11 -15.56
N GLU A 68 -32.50 -9.81 -15.51
CA GLU A 68 -31.63 -8.77 -16.10
C GLU A 68 -30.30 -8.64 -15.35
N ILE A 69 -30.31 -8.85 -14.02
CA ILE A 69 -29.08 -8.86 -13.20
C ILE A 69 -28.24 -10.10 -13.50
N PHE A 70 -28.87 -11.26 -13.72
CA PHE A 70 -28.17 -12.51 -13.99
C PHE A 70 -27.55 -12.57 -15.39
N ASN A 71 -28.13 -11.87 -16.37
CA ASN A 71 -27.75 -11.94 -17.77
C ASN A 71 -27.17 -10.61 -18.28
N LEU A 72 -26.21 -10.04 -17.56
CA LEU A 72 -25.52 -8.84 -18.03
C LEU A 72 -24.70 -9.17 -19.29
N GLN A 73 -25.10 -8.61 -20.43
CA GLN A 73 -24.51 -8.87 -21.74
C GLN A 73 -24.08 -7.55 -22.39
N THR A 74 -22.95 -6.96 -21.96
CA THR A 74 -22.44 -5.69 -22.52
C THR A 74 -20.92 -5.57 -22.38
N GLU A 75 -20.28 -4.74 -23.22
CA GLU A 75 -18.98 -4.15 -22.84
C GLU A 75 -19.19 -3.17 -21.68
N GLY A 76 -18.22 -3.04 -20.76
CA GLY A 76 -18.37 -2.16 -19.60
C GLY A 76 -19.39 -2.66 -18.56
N ILE A 77 -19.56 -3.99 -18.43
CA ILE A 77 -20.53 -4.66 -17.52
C ILE A 77 -20.60 -4.00 -16.15
N ASN A 78 -19.45 -3.70 -15.54
CA ASN A 78 -19.42 -3.15 -14.19
C ASN A 78 -20.01 -1.73 -14.10
N GLU A 79 -19.84 -0.90 -15.13
CA GLU A 79 -20.46 0.43 -15.17
C GLU A 79 -21.98 0.31 -15.37
N ALA A 80 -22.41 -0.56 -16.28
CA ALA A 80 -23.82 -0.82 -16.52
C ALA A 80 -24.52 -1.35 -15.25
N PHE A 81 -23.90 -2.33 -14.59
CA PHE A 81 -24.40 -2.86 -13.33
C PHE A 81 -24.37 -1.80 -12.23
N HIS A 82 -23.34 -0.98 -12.11
CA HIS A 82 -23.30 0.06 -11.10
C HIS A 82 -24.46 1.06 -11.25
N LYS A 83 -24.83 1.43 -12.49
CA LYS A 83 -26.02 2.26 -12.76
C LYS A 83 -27.31 1.59 -12.30
N ILE A 84 -27.45 0.30 -12.57
CA ILE A 84 -28.58 -0.52 -12.09
C ILE A 84 -28.60 -0.57 -10.55
N LEU A 85 -27.45 -0.83 -9.94
CA LEU A 85 -27.24 -0.88 -8.50
C LEU A 85 -27.70 0.40 -7.83
N THR A 86 -27.30 1.56 -8.36
CA THR A 86 -27.62 2.84 -7.73
C THR A 86 -29.03 3.33 -8.07
N ASN A 87 -29.51 3.16 -9.30
CA ASN A 87 -30.75 3.80 -9.77
C ASN A 87 -31.97 2.87 -9.74
N GLY A 88 -31.76 1.58 -9.50
CA GLY A 88 -32.76 0.54 -9.67
C GLY A 88 -32.86 0.05 -11.12
N ILE A 89 -33.65 -1.00 -11.31
CA ILE A 89 -33.91 -1.62 -12.62
C ILE A 89 -35.17 -1.03 -13.19
N GLU A 90 -35.07 -0.35 -14.33
CA GLU A 90 -36.22 0.25 -15.00
C GLU A 90 -37.14 -0.85 -15.56
N MET A 91 -38.34 -0.95 -15.02
CA MET A 91 -39.37 -1.87 -15.48
C MET A 91 -40.53 -1.10 -16.11
N PRO A 92 -40.87 -1.36 -17.38
CA PRO A 92 -41.96 -0.69 -18.08
C PRO A 92 -43.27 -0.78 -17.29
N GLY A 93 -43.87 0.38 -16.97
CA GLY A 93 -45.12 0.48 -16.22
C GLY A 93 -44.99 0.41 -14.69
N PHE A 94 -43.80 0.12 -14.15
CA PHE A 94 -43.55 0.00 -12.70
C PHE A 94 -42.46 0.95 -12.20
N GLY A 95 -41.73 1.61 -13.10
CA GLY A 95 -40.61 2.49 -12.75
C GLY A 95 -39.38 1.68 -12.34
N ASN A 96 -38.50 2.29 -11.54
CA ASN A 96 -37.25 1.65 -11.14
C ASN A 96 -37.45 0.77 -9.90
N LEU A 97 -37.28 -0.53 -10.05
CA LEU A 97 -37.28 -1.48 -8.94
C LEU A 97 -35.96 -1.38 -8.18
N GLN A 98 -36.05 -1.29 -6.85
CA GLN A 98 -34.89 -1.21 -5.98
C GLN A 98 -34.27 -2.59 -5.75
N ILE A 99 -32.94 -2.66 -5.79
CA ILE A 99 -32.18 -3.88 -5.46
C ILE A 99 -31.36 -3.73 -4.16
N VAL A 100 -31.11 -2.49 -3.76
CA VAL A 100 -30.48 -2.10 -2.50
C VAL A 100 -31.20 -0.86 -1.97
N ASP A 101 -31.53 -0.86 -0.69
CA ASP A 101 -32.07 0.31 0.00
C ASP A 101 -30.93 1.14 0.60
N PHE A 102 -30.47 2.15 -0.14
CA PHE A 102 -29.42 3.05 0.34
C PHE A 102 -29.88 4.01 1.45
N GLY A 103 -31.19 4.20 1.62
CA GLY A 103 -31.75 5.12 2.61
C GLY A 103 -31.87 4.49 4.00
N ASN A 104 -32.08 3.17 4.06
CA ASN A 104 -32.17 2.41 5.30
C ASN A 104 -31.33 1.13 5.23
N PRO A 105 -30.10 1.12 5.77
CA PRO A 105 -29.23 -0.04 5.75
C PRO A 105 -29.87 -1.31 6.32
N GLU A 106 -30.72 -1.20 7.36
CA GLU A 106 -31.37 -2.35 8.01
C GLU A 106 -32.35 -3.10 7.11
N ASN A 107 -32.80 -2.49 6.00
CA ASN A 107 -33.63 -3.16 5.00
C ASN A 107 -32.81 -4.04 4.04
N ASN A 108 -31.48 -4.05 4.17
CA ASN A 108 -30.58 -4.88 3.37
C ASN A 108 -30.00 -6.02 4.20
N GLU A 109 -29.70 -7.11 3.50
CA GLU A 109 -28.95 -8.22 4.06
C GLU A 109 -27.46 -8.04 3.74
N PHE A 110 -26.61 -8.12 4.77
CA PHE A 110 -25.16 -8.04 4.67
C PHE A 110 -24.54 -9.37 5.07
N ILE A 111 -23.78 -9.98 4.18
CA ILE A 111 -23.16 -11.29 4.42
C ILE A 111 -21.67 -11.22 4.19
N VAL A 112 -20.91 -11.90 5.05
CA VAL A 112 -19.49 -12.18 4.86
C VAL A 112 -19.29 -13.67 4.64
N THR A 113 -18.54 -14.02 3.60
CA THR A 113 -18.06 -15.38 3.35
C THR A 113 -16.56 -15.34 3.14
N ASN A 114 -15.86 -16.30 3.72
CA ASN A 114 -14.44 -16.50 3.50
C ASN A 114 -14.19 -17.67 2.53
N GLN A 115 -12.97 -17.75 1.98
CA GLN A 115 -12.51 -18.88 1.16
C GLN A 115 -13.46 -19.22 0.00
N PHE A 116 -14.05 -18.21 -0.65
CA PHE A 116 -15.08 -18.38 -1.65
C PHE A 116 -14.50 -18.93 -2.97
N SER A 117 -14.90 -20.14 -3.35
CA SER A 117 -14.46 -20.79 -4.59
C SER A 117 -15.27 -20.31 -5.80
N VAL A 118 -14.57 -19.94 -6.87
CA VAL A 118 -15.14 -19.64 -8.19
C VAL A 118 -14.47 -20.53 -9.23
N PHE A 119 -15.28 -21.13 -10.10
CA PHE A 119 -14.83 -21.93 -11.24
C PHE A 119 -15.22 -21.20 -12.53
N GLU A 120 -14.24 -20.84 -13.36
CA GLU A 120 -14.52 -20.21 -14.66
C GLU A 120 -13.45 -20.61 -15.67
N LYS A 121 -13.85 -20.99 -16.89
CA LYS A 121 -12.93 -21.36 -17.99
C LYS A 121 -11.82 -22.33 -17.57
N HIS A 122 -12.19 -23.40 -16.84
CA HIS A 122 -11.28 -24.41 -16.28
C HIS A 122 -10.31 -23.91 -15.20
N ASN A 123 -10.44 -22.68 -14.72
CA ASN A 123 -9.70 -22.17 -13.58
C ASN A 123 -10.58 -22.26 -12.33
N LYS A 124 -10.11 -23.00 -11.31
CA LYS A 124 -10.66 -22.90 -9.96
C LYS A 124 -9.80 -21.92 -9.16
N LYS A 125 -10.37 -20.77 -8.79
CA LYS A 125 -9.73 -19.79 -7.93
C LYS A 125 -10.52 -19.65 -6.64
N ARG A 126 -9.83 -19.23 -5.58
CA ARG A 126 -10.41 -19.02 -4.27
C ARG A 126 -10.05 -17.64 -3.77
N VAL A 127 -11.08 -16.87 -3.46
CA VAL A 127 -10.98 -15.51 -2.93
C VAL A 127 -10.98 -15.58 -1.41
N ASN A 128 -10.16 -14.78 -0.73
CA ASN A 128 -10.07 -14.85 0.74
C ASN A 128 -11.39 -14.46 1.39
N ILE A 129 -11.95 -13.29 1.08
CA ILE A 129 -13.21 -12.82 1.67
C ILE A 129 -14.05 -12.07 0.64
N ILE A 130 -15.36 -12.32 0.64
CA ILE A 130 -16.36 -11.59 -0.13
C ILE A 130 -17.42 -11.04 0.81
N LEU A 131 -17.80 -9.78 0.59
CA LEU A 131 -18.97 -9.19 1.22
C LEU A 131 -20.11 -9.10 0.21
N PHE A 132 -21.23 -9.73 0.56
CA PHE A 132 -22.46 -9.66 -0.19
C PHE A 132 -23.41 -8.64 0.41
N ILE A 133 -24.10 -7.90 -0.46
CA ILE A 133 -25.27 -7.09 -0.10
C ILE A 133 -26.45 -7.60 -0.90
N ASN A 134 -27.50 -8.08 -0.23
CA ASN A 134 -28.68 -8.68 -0.87
C ASN A 134 -28.30 -9.79 -1.88
N GLY A 135 -27.30 -10.61 -1.55
CA GLY A 135 -26.81 -11.69 -2.40
C GLY A 135 -25.86 -11.28 -3.53
N LEU A 136 -25.55 -9.99 -3.71
CA LEU A 136 -24.63 -9.47 -4.73
C LEU A 136 -23.19 -9.36 -4.20
N PRO A 137 -22.16 -9.89 -4.88
CA PRO A 137 -20.77 -9.85 -4.42
C PRO A 137 -20.12 -8.48 -4.65
N LEU A 138 -20.42 -7.52 -3.77
CA LEU A 138 -20.02 -6.12 -3.99
C LEU A 138 -18.61 -5.79 -3.52
N ILE A 139 -18.06 -6.50 -2.54
CA ILE A 139 -16.71 -6.23 -2.01
C ILE A 139 -15.87 -7.50 -2.04
N VAL A 140 -14.65 -7.39 -2.56
CA VAL A 140 -13.67 -8.47 -2.59
C VAL A 140 -12.47 -8.03 -1.77
N ILE A 141 -12.08 -8.85 -0.79
CA ILE A 141 -10.97 -8.58 0.12
C ILE A 141 -9.95 -9.71 -0.02
N GLU A 142 -8.71 -9.35 -0.32
CA GLU A 142 -7.59 -10.28 -0.46
C GLU A 142 -6.54 -10.03 0.63
N LEU A 143 -6.10 -11.11 1.26
CA LEU A 143 -5.14 -11.10 2.36
C LEU A 143 -3.80 -11.67 1.86
N GLY A 144 -2.72 -10.93 2.09
CA GLY A 144 -1.36 -11.36 1.83
C GLY A 144 -0.63 -11.71 3.12
N SER A 145 0.52 -12.37 2.97
CA SER A 145 1.42 -12.62 4.10
C SER A 145 1.96 -11.30 4.67
N PRO A 146 2.16 -11.20 6.00
CA PRO A 146 2.80 -10.03 6.60
C PRO A 146 4.17 -9.76 5.97
N GLY A 147 4.40 -8.53 5.49
CA GLY A 147 5.64 -8.23 4.76
C GLY A 147 5.81 -6.79 4.26
N GLY A 148 4.91 -5.87 4.60
CA GLY A 148 4.98 -4.48 4.14
C GLY A 148 4.71 -4.34 2.64
N GLU A 149 5.35 -3.37 1.97
CA GLU A 149 5.01 -2.98 0.59
C GLU A 149 5.10 -4.13 -0.42
N ALA A 150 6.10 -5.00 -0.30
CA ALA A 150 6.26 -6.15 -1.19
C ALA A 150 5.07 -7.13 -1.07
N ALA A 151 4.55 -7.31 0.14
CA ALA A 151 3.36 -8.14 0.35
C ALA A 151 2.12 -7.52 -0.32
N PHE A 152 1.92 -6.20 -0.18
CA PHE A 152 0.82 -5.52 -0.86
C PHE A 152 0.91 -5.63 -2.38
N LEU A 153 2.10 -5.50 -2.96
CA LEU A 153 2.31 -5.67 -4.40
C LEU A 153 1.99 -7.11 -4.84
N CYS A 154 2.44 -8.12 -4.09
CA CYS A 154 2.09 -9.52 -4.36
C CYS A 154 0.56 -9.75 -4.28
N THR A 155 -0.10 -9.24 -3.25
CA THR A 155 -1.57 -9.34 -3.09
C THR A 155 -2.30 -8.60 -4.21
N PHE A 156 -1.82 -7.43 -4.62
CA PHE A 156 -2.36 -6.67 -5.74
C PHE A 156 -2.21 -7.42 -7.06
N SER A 157 -1.05 -8.04 -7.32
CA SER A 157 -0.83 -8.88 -8.51
C SER A 157 -1.77 -10.09 -8.53
N ARG A 158 -1.96 -10.77 -7.39
CA ARG A 158 -2.94 -11.88 -7.27
C ARG A 158 -4.36 -11.41 -7.61
N MET A 159 -4.75 -10.24 -7.12
CA MET A 159 -6.04 -9.62 -7.46
C MET A 159 -6.15 -9.31 -8.97
N HIS A 160 -5.06 -8.90 -9.61
CA HIS A 160 -5.02 -8.67 -11.05
C HIS A 160 -5.16 -9.98 -11.84
N ASP A 161 -4.56 -11.08 -11.37
CA ASP A 161 -4.73 -12.40 -11.96
C ASP A 161 -6.15 -12.91 -11.85
N PHE A 162 -6.84 -12.64 -10.74
CA PHE A 162 -8.25 -12.98 -10.59
C PHE A 162 -9.11 -12.27 -11.64
N LYS A 163 -8.84 -11.00 -11.95
CA LYS A 163 -9.58 -10.27 -12.99
C LYS A 163 -9.45 -10.93 -14.37
N LYS A 164 -8.33 -11.61 -14.65
CA LYS A 164 -8.11 -12.35 -15.91
C LYS A 164 -8.73 -13.75 -15.87
N THR A 165 -8.62 -14.44 -14.75
CA THR A 165 -8.95 -15.88 -14.63
C THR A 165 -10.39 -16.16 -14.20
N ILE A 166 -10.99 -15.30 -13.38
CA ILE A 166 -12.37 -15.37 -12.90
C ILE A 166 -13.07 -14.00 -13.02
N PRO A 167 -13.15 -13.39 -14.22
CA PRO A 167 -13.69 -12.04 -14.39
C PRO A 167 -15.12 -11.86 -13.88
N SER A 168 -15.94 -12.92 -13.85
CA SER A 168 -17.36 -12.89 -13.46
C SER A 168 -17.61 -12.27 -12.07
N ILE A 169 -16.76 -12.54 -11.08
CA ILE A 169 -16.89 -11.98 -9.73
C ILE A 169 -16.78 -10.44 -9.72
N PHE A 170 -16.08 -9.87 -10.71
CA PHE A 170 -15.84 -8.43 -10.81
C PHE A 170 -16.92 -7.70 -11.63
N TYR A 171 -17.89 -8.41 -12.21
CA TYR A 171 -19.01 -7.79 -12.91
C TYR A 171 -19.86 -6.93 -11.97
N TYR A 172 -20.04 -7.41 -10.73
CA TYR A 172 -20.85 -6.74 -9.71
C TYR A 172 -20.02 -5.90 -8.73
N ASN A 173 -18.70 -6.13 -8.69
CA ASN A 173 -17.81 -5.57 -7.68
C ASN A 173 -17.86 -4.03 -7.63
N SER A 174 -18.07 -3.49 -6.43
CA SER A 174 -17.99 -2.07 -6.12
C SER A 174 -16.58 -1.66 -5.71
N LEU A 175 -15.98 -2.38 -4.75
CA LEU A 175 -14.69 -2.04 -4.14
C LEU A 175 -13.80 -3.26 -3.97
N LEU A 176 -12.49 -3.03 -4.03
CA LEU A 176 -11.46 -4.01 -3.75
C LEU A 176 -10.68 -3.58 -2.51
N VAL A 177 -10.36 -4.53 -1.64
CA VAL A 177 -9.48 -4.32 -0.49
C VAL A 177 -8.33 -5.31 -0.57
N ILE A 178 -7.11 -4.82 -0.33
CA ILE A 178 -5.92 -5.64 -0.15
C ILE A 178 -5.34 -5.37 1.23
N SER A 179 -4.82 -6.41 1.88
CA SER A 179 -4.21 -6.29 3.20
C SER A 179 -3.01 -7.21 3.35
N ASP A 180 -2.06 -6.84 4.21
CA ASP A 180 -0.96 -7.71 4.67
C ASP A 180 -1.20 -8.23 6.10
N GLY A 181 -2.45 -8.18 6.57
CA GLY A 181 -2.87 -8.63 7.89
C GLY A 181 -2.94 -7.53 8.95
N LYS A 182 -2.05 -6.53 8.85
CA LYS A 182 -2.05 -5.36 9.74
C LYS A 182 -2.57 -4.13 9.04
N ASP A 183 -2.07 -3.88 7.84
CA ASP A 183 -2.44 -2.70 7.07
C ASP A 183 -3.40 -3.06 5.94
N ALA A 184 -4.25 -2.12 5.53
CA ALA A 184 -5.20 -2.34 4.45
C ALA A 184 -5.29 -1.13 3.52
N ARG A 185 -5.50 -1.40 2.23
CA ARG A 185 -5.69 -0.40 1.18
C ARG A 185 -6.89 -0.76 0.34
N ALA A 186 -7.67 0.24 -0.06
CA ALA A 186 -8.86 0.06 -0.87
C ALA A 186 -8.74 0.78 -2.22
N GLY A 187 -9.33 0.17 -3.24
CA GLY A 187 -9.36 0.67 -4.61
C GLY A 187 -10.52 0.09 -5.41
N THR A 188 -10.44 0.18 -6.73
CA THR A 188 -11.46 -0.33 -7.66
C THR A 188 -10.87 -1.31 -8.67
N ILE A 189 -11.72 -1.98 -9.45
CA ILE A 189 -11.29 -2.94 -10.47
C ILE A 189 -10.38 -2.34 -11.56
N THR A 190 -10.48 -1.04 -11.83
CA THR A 190 -9.63 -0.32 -12.80
C THR A 190 -8.54 0.53 -12.13
N SER A 191 -8.43 0.51 -10.80
CA SER A 191 -7.41 1.28 -10.09
C SER A 191 -6.01 0.70 -10.33
N THR A 192 -5.06 1.58 -10.63
CA THR A 192 -3.64 1.28 -10.50
C THR A 192 -3.27 1.11 -9.02
N TYR A 193 -2.14 0.47 -8.74
CA TYR A 193 -1.66 0.28 -7.37
C TYR A 193 -1.55 1.61 -6.58
N SER A 194 -1.11 2.69 -7.24
CA SER A 194 -1.03 4.04 -6.64
C SER A 194 -2.38 4.62 -6.20
N ARG A 195 -3.51 4.08 -6.66
CA ARG A 195 -4.85 4.46 -6.22
C ARG A 195 -5.43 3.55 -5.13
N PHE A 196 -4.69 2.53 -4.69
CA PHE A 196 -5.03 1.77 -3.49
C PHE A 196 -4.50 2.51 -2.27
N LEU A 197 -5.40 3.13 -1.49
CA LEU A 197 -5.03 3.94 -0.33
C LEU A 197 -5.66 3.41 0.95
N ALA A 198 -5.00 3.69 2.07
CA ALA A 198 -5.51 3.37 3.39
C ALA A 198 -6.71 4.27 3.75
N TRP A 199 -7.68 3.71 4.47
CA TRP A 199 -8.75 4.50 5.08
C TRP A 199 -8.30 5.07 6.42
N LYS A 200 -8.63 6.33 6.70
CA LYS A 200 -8.24 7.03 7.93
C LYS A 200 -9.47 7.46 8.72
N SER A 201 -9.34 7.47 10.05
CA SER A 201 -10.46 7.73 10.95
C SER A 201 -11.02 9.15 10.86
N ARG A 202 -12.34 9.28 10.96
CA ARG A 202 -13.07 10.57 10.94
C ARG A 202 -12.78 11.46 12.16
N HIS A 203 -12.33 10.90 13.29
CA HIS A 203 -12.09 11.63 14.55
C HIS A 203 -10.75 12.36 14.66
N GLY A 204 -10.07 12.55 13.53
CA GLY A 204 -8.86 13.34 13.44
C GLY A 204 -7.61 12.53 13.74
N TYR A 205 -6.59 12.85 12.96
CA TYR A 205 -5.24 12.30 12.96
C TYR A 205 -4.57 12.23 14.36
N ARG A 206 -5.02 13.03 15.35
CA ARG A 206 -4.40 13.15 16.68
C ARG A 206 -4.78 12.04 17.68
N ARG A 207 -5.59 11.05 17.30
CA ARG A 207 -5.97 9.91 18.18
C ARG A 207 -5.99 8.56 17.44
N GLN A 208 -5.07 8.32 16.51
CA GLN A 208 -4.66 6.93 16.35
C GLN A 208 -3.91 6.56 17.63
N ASN A 209 -4.63 5.91 18.56
CA ASN A 209 -3.94 5.08 19.53
C ASN A 209 -3.05 4.14 18.70
N LEU A 210 -1.75 4.09 18.99
CA LEU A 210 -0.77 3.19 18.36
C LEU A 210 -1.18 1.70 18.39
N SER A 211 -2.32 1.38 19.01
CA SER A 211 -2.91 0.07 19.19
C SER A 211 -3.98 -0.32 18.16
N VAL A 212 -4.44 0.57 17.25
CA VAL A 212 -5.48 0.22 16.25
C VAL A 212 -4.87 0.15 14.85
N SER A 213 -5.09 -0.96 14.17
CA SER A 213 -4.54 -1.23 12.84
C SER A 213 -5.33 -0.52 11.71
N SER A 214 -4.71 -0.30 10.54
CA SER A 214 -5.43 0.32 9.41
C SER A 214 -6.45 -0.63 8.78
N LEU A 215 -6.24 -1.95 8.89
CA LEU A 215 -7.24 -2.96 8.55
C LEU A 215 -8.49 -2.84 9.43
N GLU A 216 -8.33 -2.77 10.75
CA GLU A 216 -9.46 -2.55 11.67
C GLU A 216 -10.18 -1.24 11.37
N THR A 217 -9.45 -0.17 11.09
CA THR A 217 -10.04 1.13 10.70
C THR A 217 -10.86 1.01 9.42
N MET A 218 -10.35 0.29 8.42
CA MET A 218 -11.08 0.05 7.17
C MET A 218 -12.36 -0.75 7.41
N ILE A 219 -12.31 -1.82 8.21
CA ILE A 219 -13.48 -2.65 8.48
C ILE A 219 -14.53 -1.89 9.30
N CYS A 220 -14.10 -1.24 10.38
CA CYS A 220 -15.00 -0.60 11.34
C CYS A 220 -15.54 0.75 10.87
N GLU A 221 -14.84 1.45 9.98
CA GLU A 221 -15.29 2.76 9.48
C GLU A 221 -15.69 2.71 8.00
N MET A 222 -14.82 2.28 7.08
CA MET A 222 -15.11 2.28 5.65
C MET A 222 -16.16 1.25 5.26
N LEU A 223 -16.05 0.02 5.80
CA LEU A 223 -16.94 -1.10 5.49
C LEU A 223 -18.11 -1.22 6.47
N ASN A 224 -18.29 -0.26 7.38
CA ASN A 224 -19.53 -0.15 8.14
C ASN A 224 -20.71 0.03 7.18
N ARG A 225 -21.86 -0.58 7.51
CA ARG A 225 -23.04 -0.66 6.64
C ARG A 225 -23.51 0.70 6.10
N GLU A 226 -23.50 1.76 6.92
CA GLU A 226 -23.91 3.11 6.50
C GLU A 226 -22.91 3.74 5.53
N VAL A 227 -21.62 3.73 5.92
CA VAL A 227 -20.53 4.33 5.13
C VAL A 227 -20.35 3.58 3.81
N LEU A 228 -20.44 2.26 3.83
CA LEU A 228 -20.31 1.42 2.65
C LEU A 228 -21.41 1.71 1.63
N LEU A 229 -22.67 1.81 2.08
CA LEU A 229 -23.79 2.15 1.20
C LEU A 229 -23.67 3.58 0.67
N ASP A 230 -23.28 4.55 1.52
CA ASP A 230 -23.05 5.94 1.11
C ASP A 230 -21.93 6.03 0.06
N LEU A 231 -20.83 5.31 0.28
CA LEU A 231 -19.69 5.21 -0.64
C LEU A 231 -20.12 4.66 -2.00
N ILE A 232 -20.82 3.52 -2.01
CA ILE A 232 -21.29 2.87 -3.23
C ILE A 232 -22.24 3.80 -3.99
N LYS A 233 -23.16 4.48 -3.31
CA LYS A 233 -24.19 5.29 -3.95
C LYS A 233 -23.68 6.64 -4.47
N HIS A 234 -22.79 7.29 -3.72
CA HIS A 234 -22.47 8.71 -3.94
C HIS A 234 -21.00 9.00 -4.25
N PHE A 235 -20.10 8.04 -4.03
CA PHE A 235 -18.65 8.27 -4.08
C PHE A 235 -17.91 7.33 -5.04
N ILE A 236 -18.63 6.72 -5.98
CA ILE A 236 -18.06 5.98 -7.10
C ILE A 236 -18.43 6.69 -8.40
N VAL A 237 -17.43 6.93 -9.25
CA VAL A 237 -17.60 7.50 -10.61
C VAL A 237 -16.87 6.66 -11.63
N PHE A 238 -17.29 6.78 -12.89
CA PHE A 238 -16.66 6.17 -14.04
C PHE A 238 -16.31 7.32 -14.99
N GLU A 239 -15.03 7.48 -15.26
CA GLU A 239 -14.51 8.48 -16.19
C GLU A 239 -13.91 7.75 -17.37
N LYS A 240 -14.52 7.86 -18.56
CA LYS A 240 -14.10 7.13 -19.77
C LYS A 240 -13.93 5.62 -19.48
N SER A 241 -14.92 4.99 -18.85
CA SER A 241 -14.93 3.59 -18.36
C SER A 241 -13.95 3.25 -17.22
N THR A 242 -13.17 4.21 -16.71
CA THR A 242 -12.30 4.02 -15.54
C THR A 242 -13.08 4.27 -14.26
N LYS A 243 -13.32 3.21 -13.49
CA LYS A 243 -13.96 3.28 -12.18
C LYS A 243 -13.04 3.89 -11.12
N LYS A 244 -13.53 4.89 -10.39
CA LYS A 244 -12.82 5.56 -9.30
C LYS A 244 -13.73 5.64 -8.09
N VAL A 245 -13.17 5.34 -6.91
CA VAL A 245 -13.80 5.61 -5.61
C VAL A 245 -13.17 6.85 -4.99
N ALA A 246 -13.95 7.59 -4.21
CA ALA A 246 -13.46 8.70 -3.43
C ALA A 246 -12.43 8.25 -2.38
N PHE A 247 -11.43 9.10 -2.15
CA PHE A 247 -10.51 8.95 -1.02
C PHE A 247 -11.18 9.40 0.28
N TYR A 248 -10.62 9.00 1.43
CA TYR A 248 -11.23 9.25 2.74
C TYR A 248 -11.44 10.76 3.02
N HIS A 249 -10.50 11.63 2.61
CA HIS A 249 -10.62 13.09 2.77
C HIS A 249 -11.71 13.66 1.87
N GLN A 250 -11.88 13.11 0.67
CA GLN A 250 -12.96 13.50 -0.24
C GLN A 250 -14.31 13.11 0.34
N TYR A 251 -14.45 11.87 0.84
CA TYR A 251 -15.67 11.40 1.51
C TYR A 251 -16.05 12.30 2.69
N ASN A 252 -15.10 12.54 3.60
CA ASN A 252 -15.33 13.33 4.81
C ASN A 252 -15.60 14.81 4.49
N GLY A 253 -14.77 15.43 3.65
CA GLY A 253 -14.89 16.84 3.29
C GLY A 253 -16.20 17.14 2.54
N VAL A 254 -16.59 16.27 1.60
CA VAL A 254 -17.85 16.40 0.86
C VAL A 254 -19.06 16.22 1.77
N ASN A 255 -19.04 15.22 2.67
CA ASN A 255 -20.15 15.03 3.60
C ASN A 255 -20.36 16.23 4.54
N LYS A 256 -19.28 16.79 5.09
CA LYS A 256 -19.35 18.05 5.86
C LYS A 256 -19.85 19.23 5.02
N ALA A 257 -19.44 19.30 3.75
CA ALA A 257 -19.89 20.34 2.84
C ALA A 257 -21.39 20.24 2.53
N VAL A 258 -21.92 19.03 2.29
CA VAL A 258 -23.35 18.79 2.06
C VAL A 258 -24.16 19.12 3.32
N GLU A 259 -23.68 18.75 4.49
CA GLU A 259 -24.29 19.07 5.78
C GLU A 259 -24.36 20.59 5.99
N SER A 260 -23.22 21.28 5.87
CA SER A 260 -23.15 22.74 6.01
C SER A 260 -24.07 23.46 5.01
N THR A 261 -24.12 23.01 3.76
CA THR A 261 -25.04 23.56 2.76
C THR A 261 -26.50 23.31 3.13
N SER A 262 -26.85 22.11 3.57
CA SER A 262 -28.22 21.74 3.98
C SER A 262 -28.74 22.58 5.14
N GLU A 263 -27.87 22.91 6.11
CA GLU A 263 -28.18 23.82 7.20
C GLU A 263 -28.60 25.21 6.69
N GLN A 264 -28.02 25.71 5.60
CA GLN A 264 -28.36 27.01 5.01
C GLN A 264 -29.76 27.06 4.36
N PHE A 265 -30.38 25.91 4.10
CA PHE A 265 -31.74 25.80 3.54
C PHE A 265 -32.80 25.35 4.57
N SER A 266 -32.39 25.00 5.79
CA SER A 266 -33.28 24.52 6.84
C SER A 266 -34.07 25.66 7.51
N SER A 267 -35.35 25.42 7.82
CA SER A 267 -36.29 26.42 8.36
C SER A 267 -36.18 26.66 9.88
N ASN A 268 -35.34 25.89 10.59
CA ASN A 268 -35.17 25.96 12.04
C ASN A 268 -33.95 26.82 12.48
N ARG A 269 -34.25 28.06 12.95
CA ARG A 269 -33.43 29.04 13.73
C ARG A 269 -32.56 30.03 12.92
N ARG A 270 -32.85 31.35 12.95
CA ARG A 270 -32.64 32.41 13.98
C ARG A 270 -31.23 33.03 14.12
N PHE A 271 -30.12 32.49 13.58
CA PHE A 271 -28.80 33.13 13.76
C PHE A 271 -27.75 33.05 12.63
N MET A 272 -28.03 32.52 11.43
CA MET A 272 -27.09 32.59 10.30
C MET A 272 -27.78 32.85 8.96
N ASP A 273 -28.18 34.10 8.74
CA ASP A 273 -28.87 34.55 7.52
C ASP A 273 -27.89 34.97 6.41
N ASN A 274 -26.77 34.25 6.29
CA ASN A 274 -25.65 34.70 5.46
C ASN A 274 -25.50 33.92 4.13
N LYS A 275 -26.19 32.79 3.97
CA LYS A 275 -26.12 31.91 2.77
C LYS A 275 -24.67 31.57 2.39
N LYS A 276 -23.90 31.19 3.41
CA LYS A 276 -22.46 30.89 3.37
C LYS A 276 -22.28 29.45 3.83
N ALA A 277 -22.12 28.53 2.89
CA ALA A 277 -21.85 27.13 3.24
C ALA A 277 -20.43 26.94 3.77
N GLY A 278 -19.46 27.72 3.29
CA GLY A 278 -18.08 27.70 3.77
C GLY A 278 -17.07 27.32 2.67
N LEU A 279 -15.85 27.00 3.13
CA LEU A 279 -14.69 26.72 2.30
C LEU A 279 -14.19 25.30 2.49
N VAL A 280 -13.97 24.57 1.40
CA VAL A 280 -13.27 23.29 1.40
C VAL A 280 -11.87 23.50 0.84
N TRP A 281 -10.85 23.27 1.66
CA TRP A 281 -9.46 23.37 1.25
C TRP A 281 -8.87 21.98 1.08
N HIS A 282 -8.76 21.53 -0.17
CA HIS A 282 -8.09 20.29 -0.53
C HIS A 282 -6.88 20.62 -1.39
N THR A 283 -5.68 20.28 -0.90
CA THR A 283 -4.41 20.54 -1.58
C THR A 283 -4.43 20.12 -3.05
N GLN A 284 -3.82 20.91 -3.92
CA GLN A 284 -3.84 20.64 -5.35
C GLN A 284 -3.16 19.29 -5.68
N GLY A 285 -3.74 18.53 -6.60
CA GLY A 285 -3.34 17.15 -6.90
C GLY A 285 -4.07 16.10 -6.05
N SER A 286 -4.75 16.47 -4.96
CA SER A 286 -5.51 15.53 -4.11
C SER A 286 -6.90 15.12 -4.65
N GLY A 287 -7.24 15.53 -5.89
CA GLY A 287 -8.51 15.22 -6.54
C GLY A 287 -9.69 16.14 -6.18
N LYS A 288 -9.43 17.45 -6.00
CA LYS A 288 -10.44 18.48 -5.72
C LYS A 288 -11.62 18.47 -6.73
N SER A 289 -11.35 18.31 -8.02
CA SER A 289 -12.40 18.26 -9.06
C SER A 289 -13.39 17.10 -8.83
N TYR A 290 -12.91 15.94 -8.40
CA TYR A 290 -13.79 14.83 -8.00
C TYR A 290 -14.58 15.15 -6.72
N SER A 291 -13.99 15.90 -5.77
CA SER A 291 -14.74 16.37 -4.59
C SER A 291 -15.93 17.24 -4.99
N ILE A 292 -15.77 18.10 -6.01
CA ILE A 292 -16.87 18.90 -6.58
C ILE A 292 -17.92 18.00 -7.23
N VAL A 293 -17.51 17.00 -8.02
CA VAL A 293 -18.44 16.02 -8.64
C VAL A 293 -19.28 15.30 -7.57
N PHE A 294 -18.63 14.74 -6.54
CA PHE A 294 -19.33 14.04 -5.45
C PHE A 294 -20.26 14.98 -4.68
N TYR A 295 -19.81 16.21 -4.40
CA TYR A 295 -20.63 17.22 -3.76
C TYR A 295 -21.88 17.56 -4.57
N ILE A 296 -21.75 17.81 -5.88
CA ILE A 296 -22.88 18.11 -6.77
C ILE A 296 -23.87 16.94 -6.81
N GLY A 297 -23.37 15.72 -7.01
CA GLY A 297 -24.21 14.52 -7.06
C GLY A 297 -24.98 14.32 -5.76
N LYS A 298 -24.33 14.52 -4.61
CA LYS A 298 -24.96 14.31 -3.30
C LYS A 298 -25.90 15.46 -2.91
N VAL A 299 -25.49 16.72 -3.04
CA VAL A 299 -26.30 17.89 -2.62
C VAL A 299 -27.60 18.01 -3.44
N SER A 300 -27.59 17.56 -4.70
CA SER A 300 -28.77 17.56 -5.57
C SER A 300 -29.90 16.66 -5.07
N LEU A 301 -29.58 15.64 -4.27
CA LEU A 301 -30.54 14.66 -3.75
C LEU A 301 -31.20 15.10 -2.44
N PHE A 302 -30.48 15.85 -1.61
CA PHE A 302 -30.98 16.31 -0.31
C PHE A 302 -31.74 17.64 -0.37
N LEU A 303 -31.60 18.39 -1.47
CA LEU A 303 -32.32 19.63 -1.68
C LEU A 303 -33.44 19.45 -2.71
N ASN A 304 -34.55 20.15 -2.51
CA ASN A 304 -35.69 20.11 -3.44
C ASN A 304 -35.36 20.82 -4.77
N LYS A 305 -34.77 20.08 -5.70
CA LYS A 305 -34.40 20.50 -7.07
C LYS A 305 -33.60 21.82 -7.12
N PRO A 306 -32.42 21.89 -6.46
CA PRO A 306 -31.59 23.08 -6.53
C PRO A 306 -31.09 23.31 -7.97
N THR A 307 -30.87 24.58 -8.33
CA THR A 307 -30.05 24.91 -9.49
C THR A 307 -28.62 25.10 -9.02
N ILE A 308 -27.68 24.41 -9.64
CA ILE A 308 -26.26 24.45 -9.28
C ILE A 308 -25.52 25.30 -10.31
N LEU A 309 -24.91 26.39 -9.87
CA LEU A 309 -24.08 27.26 -10.70
C LEU A 309 -22.61 27.03 -10.35
N VAL A 310 -21.86 26.44 -11.27
CA VAL A 310 -20.43 26.19 -11.15
C VAL A 310 -19.67 27.32 -11.84
N ILE A 311 -18.83 28.01 -11.06
CA ILE A 311 -17.88 29.03 -11.52
C ILE A 311 -16.47 28.42 -11.44
N PRO A 312 -15.82 28.14 -12.58
CA PRO A 312 -14.50 27.50 -12.61
C PRO A 312 -13.37 28.46 -12.22
N ASP A 313 -12.14 27.92 -12.10
CA ASP A 313 -10.93 28.73 -12.00
C ASP A 313 -10.78 29.61 -13.26
N PRO A 314 -10.70 30.96 -13.13
CA PRO A 314 -10.43 31.85 -14.27
C PRO A 314 -9.12 31.53 -15.01
N GLY A 315 -8.17 30.85 -14.34
CA GLY A 315 -6.91 30.39 -14.93
C GLY A 315 -6.99 29.06 -15.71
N ASP A 316 -8.16 28.45 -15.84
CA ASP A 316 -8.37 27.19 -16.57
C ASP A 316 -8.99 27.43 -17.97
N PRO A 317 -8.20 27.86 -18.97
CA PRO A 317 -8.71 28.15 -20.32
C PRO A 317 -9.20 26.91 -21.07
N ASP A 318 -8.95 25.70 -20.54
CA ASP A 318 -9.29 24.42 -21.17
C ASP A 318 -10.55 23.77 -20.59
N PHE A 319 -11.11 24.37 -19.53
CA PHE A 319 -12.31 23.90 -18.86
C PHE A 319 -12.20 22.44 -18.38
N HIS A 320 -11.09 22.08 -17.73
CA HIS A 320 -10.83 20.74 -17.20
C HIS A 320 -11.90 20.29 -16.20
N LEU A 321 -12.40 21.19 -15.35
CA LEU A 321 -13.50 20.88 -14.42
C LEU A 321 -14.79 20.51 -15.18
N LEU A 322 -15.09 21.21 -16.29
CA LEU A 322 -16.24 20.89 -17.13
C LEU A 322 -16.09 19.49 -17.73
N GLU A 323 -14.91 19.14 -18.26
CA GLU A 323 -14.66 17.80 -18.80
C GLU A 323 -14.82 16.72 -17.72
N THR A 324 -14.35 16.97 -16.50
CA THR A 324 -14.53 16.04 -15.36
C THR A 324 -16.01 15.85 -15.03
N LEU A 325 -16.78 16.94 -14.96
CA LEU A 325 -18.23 16.90 -14.69
C LEU A 325 -18.98 16.15 -15.80
N THR A 326 -18.72 16.48 -17.06
CA THR A 326 -19.35 15.83 -18.21
C THR A 326 -18.98 14.34 -18.27
N SER A 327 -17.74 13.98 -17.98
CA SER A 327 -17.30 12.58 -17.95
C SER A 327 -17.94 11.78 -16.81
N CYS A 328 -18.31 12.45 -15.72
CA CYS A 328 -18.95 11.84 -14.55
C CYS A 328 -20.48 12.06 -14.48
N ASN A 329 -21.13 12.39 -15.62
CA ASN A 329 -22.54 12.80 -15.67
C ASN A 329 -23.52 11.80 -15.04
N GLN A 330 -23.18 10.52 -15.01
CA GLN A 330 -23.96 9.46 -14.37
C GLN A 330 -24.28 9.69 -12.88
N LEU A 331 -23.42 10.43 -12.15
CA LEU A 331 -23.65 10.77 -10.75
C LEU A 331 -24.45 12.08 -10.60
N LEU A 332 -24.41 12.93 -11.62
CA LEU A 332 -24.98 14.27 -11.57
C LEU A 332 -26.49 14.30 -11.78
N HIS A 333 -27.05 13.21 -12.34
CA HIS A 333 -28.48 13.03 -12.65
C HIS A 333 -29.06 14.04 -13.67
N GLN A 334 -28.28 15.02 -14.11
CA GLN A 334 -28.70 16.12 -14.96
C GLN A 334 -27.54 16.57 -15.85
N GLU A 335 -27.85 16.96 -17.09
CA GLU A 335 -26.83 17.48 -18.00
C GLU A 335 -26.29 18.84 -17.54
N VAL A 336 -24.99 19.01 -17.71
CA VAL A 336 -24.28 20.27 -17.48
C VAL A 336 -24.49 21.21 -18.68
N LYS A 337 -25.07 22.38 -18.43
CA LYS A 337 -25.29 23.42 -19.45
C LYS A 337 -24.23 24.51 -19.33
N VAL A 338 -23.62 24.91 -20.44
CA VAL A 338 -22.59 25.96 -20.45
C VAL A 338 -23.19 27.30 -20.84
N ALA A 339 -23.04 28.30 -19.97
CA ALA A 339 -23.47 29.66 -20.21
C ALA A 339 -22.48 30.41 -21.12
N GLN A 340 -22.94 30.78 -22.32
CA GLN A 340 -22.12 31.42 -23.36
C GLN A 340 -21.94 32.93 -23.16
N ASN A 341 -22.91 33.58 -22.52
CA ASN A 341 -22.90 35.00 -22.20
C ASN A 341 -23.91 35.27 -21.08
N GLN A 342 -23.93 36.51 -20.56
CA GLN A 342 -24.86 36.88 -19.49
C GLN A 342 -26.34 36.69 -19.87
N ALA A 343 -26.76 37.05 -21.07
CA ALA A 343 -28.17 36.90 -21.48
C ALA A 343 -28.61 35.42 -21.49
N HIS A 344 -27.73 34.53 -21.97
CA HIS A 344 -27.97 33.10 -21.92
C HIS A 344 -28.00 32.59 -20.46
N LEU A 345 -27.08 33.05 -19.60
CA LEU A 345 -27.09 32.72 -18.17
C LEU A 345 -28.41 33.13 -17.49
N THR A 346 -28.90 34.34 -17.75
CA THR A 346 -30.20 34.81 -17.23
C THR A 346 -31.33 33.88 -17.66
N GLY A 347 -31.36 33.49 -18.95
CA GLY A 347 -32.35 32.55 -19.47
C GLY A 347 -32.28 31.17 -18.80
N LEU A 348 -31.08 30.66 -18.55
CA LEU A 348 -30.88 29.38 -17.84
C LEU A 348 -31.34 29.46 -16.37
N LEU A 349 -31.11 30.59 -15.69
CA LEU A 349 -31.50 30.81 -14.30
C LEU A 349 -33.01 31.08 -14.13
N ALA A 350 -33.70 31.49 -15.20
CA ALA A 350 -35.14 31.76 -15.21
C ALA A 350 -36.02 30.50 -15.14
N ALA A 351 -35.45 29.31 -15.41
CA ALA A 351 -36.16 28.05 -15.27
C ALA A 351 -36.71 27.87 -13.83
N LEU A 352 -37.84 27.18 -13.67
CA LEU A 352 -38.54 27.04 -12.39
C LEU A 352 -37.79 26.20 -11.33
N GLY A 353 -36.75 25.43 -11.72
CA GLY A 353 -35.96 24.61 -10.80
C GLY A 353 -35.05 23.61 -11.52
N GLY A 354 -34.01 23.13 -10.82
CA GLY A 354 -33.04 22.16 -11.35
C GLY A 354 -32.02 22.73 -12.33
N GLY A 355 -31.07 21.89 -12.74
CA GLY A 355 -30.02 22.16 -13.70
C GLY A 355 -28.64 22.38 -13.06
N ILE A 356 -27.60 21.89 -13.74
CA ILE A 356 -26.21 22.25 -13.48
C ILE A 356 -25.80 23.22 -14.58
N ILE A 357 -25.42 24.42 -14.19
CA ILE A 357 -25.01 25.50 -15.09
C ILE A 357 -23.54 25.78 -14.82
N PHE A 358 -22.72 25.67 -15.86
CA PHE A 358 -21.33 26.05 -15.83
C PHE A 358 -21.19 27.43 -16.48
N SER A 359 -20.64 28.41 -15.76
CA SER A 359 -20.50 29.78 -16.28
C SER A 359 -19.10 30.32 -16.03
N PRO A 360 -18.40 30.81 -17.07
CA PRO A 360 -17.22 31.64 -16.88
C PRO A 360 -17.53 32.83 -15.99
N ILE A 361 -16.52 33.29 -15.26
CA ILE A 361 -16.64 34.43 -14.36
C ILE A 361 -16.93 35.75 -15.11
N ASP A 362 -16.48 35.87 -16.35
CA ASP A 362 -16.65 37.08 -17.18
C ASP A 362 -18.11 37.42 -17.50
N ASN A 363 -19.02 36.45 -17.33
CA ASN A 363 -20.46 36.70 -17.41
C ASN A 363 -20.95 37.64 -16.29
N PHE A 364 -20.13 37.91 -15.28
CA PHE A 364 -20.38 38.81 -14.15
C PHE A 364 -19.36 39.97 -14.16
N SER A 365 -19.73 41.13 -14.69
CA SER A 365 -18.83 42.28 -14.84
C SER A 365 -19.54 43.62 -14.58
N GLU A 366 -18.76 44.72 -14.56
CA GLU A 366 -19.31 46.08 -14.43
C GLU A 366 -20.27 46.48 -15.57
N LYS A 367 -20.15 45.88 -16.76
CA LYS A 367 -21.09 46.15 -17.86
C LYS A 367 -22.40 45.38 -17.71
N ASN A 368 -22.38 44.38 -16.83
CA ASN A 368 -23.35 43.31 -16.69
C ASN A 368 -24.01 43.37 -15.30
N HIS A 369 -24.44 44.56 -14.88
CA HIS A 369 -25.02 44.81 -13.56
C HIS A 369 -26.52 44.55 -13.49
N GLY A 370 -26.96 43.76 -12.51
CA GLY A 370 -28.38 43.54 -12.21
C GLY A 370 -28.63 42.26 -11.43
N ILE A 371 -29.82 42.14 -10.84
CA ILE A 371 -30.26 40.89 -10.22
C ILE A 371 -30.59 39.89 -11.33
N LEU A 372 -29.86 38.78 -11.38
CA LEU A 372 -30.09 37.68 -12.33
C LEU A 372 -31.18 36.74 -11.84
N SER A 373 -31.22 36.48 -10.53
CA SER A 373 -32.27 35.65 -9.92
C SER A 373 -32.40 35.92 -8.43
N VAL A 374 -33.63 35.97 -7.93
CA VAL A 374 -33.94 36.06 -6.49
C VAL A 374 -34.29 34.70 -5.87
N ARG A 375 -34.14 33.61 -6.63
CA ARG A 375 -34.48 32.26 -6.16
C ARG A 375 -33.61 31.87 -4.97
N ASN A 376 -34.22 31.22 -3.99
CA ASN A 376 -33.58 30.77 -2.76
C ASN A 376 -33.12 29.31 -2.82
N ASN A 377 -33.20 28.66 -3.98
CA ASN A 377 -32.76 27.28 -4.24
C ASN A 377 -31.63 27.22 -5.28
N ILE A 378 -30.74 28.21 -5.26
CA ILE A 378 -29.53 28.24 -6.09
C ILE A 378 -28.33 27.98 -5.19
N ILE A 379 -27.43 27.09 -5.62
CA ILE A 379 -26.12 26.88 -5.00
C ILE A 379 -25.06 27.36 -5.99
N VAL A 380 -24.18 28.25 -5.55
CA VAL A 380 -23.01 28.71 -6.31
C VAL A 380 -21.78 27.98 -5.77
N ILE A 381 -21.10 27.26 -6.66
CA ILE A 381 -19.84 26.55 -6.38
C ILE A 381 -18.73 27.33 -7.08
N ALA A 382 -17.73 27.77 -6.33
CA ALA A 382 -16.57 28.47 -6.86
C ALA A 382 -15.30 27.62 -6.74
N GLU A 383 -14.53 27.52 -7.83
CA GLU A 383 -13.21 26.91 -7.84
C GLU A 383 -12.11 27.98 -7.80
N GLU A 384 -11.06 27.80 -6.97
CA GLU A 384 -9.92 28.74 -6.83
C GLU A 384 -10.35 30.20 -6.54
N ILE A 385 -11.15 30.33 -5.49
CA ILE A 385 -11.85 31.53 -5.02
C ILE A 385 -10.99 32.79 -4.91
N LYS A 386 -9.71 32.65 -4.55
CA LYS A 386 -8.81 33.79 -4.28
C LYS A 386 -8.76 34.80 -5.42
N LYS A 387 -8.71 34.32 -6.66
CA LYS A 387 -8.57 35.17 -7.86
C LYS A 387 -9.75 36.11 -8.07
N SER A 388 -10.89 35.81 -7.44
CA SER A 388 -12.18 36.37 -7.80
C SER A 388 -13.03 36.81 -6.61
N ALA A 389 -12.55 36.73 -5.37
CA ALA A 389 -13.32 37.08 -4.18
C ALA A 389 -13.96 38.48 -4.27
N GLN A 390 -13.25 39.45 -4.86
CA GLN A 390 -13.79 40.79 -5.13
C GLN A 390 -14.94 40.78 -6.15
N VAL A 391 -14.83 39.97 -7.21
CA VAL A 391 -15.89 39.81 -8.22
C VAL A 391 -17.12 39.15 -7.60
N PHE A 392 -16.91 38.15 -6.74
CA PHE A 392 -18.00 37.52 -6.01
C PHE A 392 -18.73 38.51 -5.09
N ASP A 393 -17.99 39.31 -4.31
CA ASP A 393 -18.58 40.29 -3.39
C ASP A 393 -19.31 41.42 -4.13
N LYS A 394 -18.72 41.96 -5.20
CA LYS A 394 -19.25 43.13 -5.93
C LYS A 394 -20.30 42.81 -6.98
N PHE A 395 -20.23 41.66 -7.64
CA PHE A 395 -21.05 41.35 -8.83
C PHE A 395 -21.91 40.09 -8.65
N ILE A 396 -21.34 38.96 -8.21
CA ILE A 396 -22.06 37.68 -8.19
C ILE A 396 -23.07 37.60 -7.04
N ARG A 397 -22.66 37.96 -5.81
CA ARG A 397 -23.57 37.98 -4.65
C ARG A 397 -24.74 38.94 -4.85
N PRO A 398 -24.54 40.19 -5.31
CA PRO A 398 -25.66 41.08 -5.63
C PRO A 398 -26.55 40.58 -6.77
N ALA A 399 -25.99 39.85 -7.74
CA ALA A 399 -26.78 39.25 -8.84
C ALA A 399 -27.64 38.06 -8.39
N LEU A 400 -27.22 37.34 -7.34
CA LEU A 400 -27.86 36.13 -6.80
C LEU A 400 -28.06 36.25 -5.27
N PRO A 401 -28.85 37.22 -4.78
CA PRO A 401 -28.88 37.61 -3.37
C PRO A 401 -29.31 36.50 -2.40
N ASN A 402 -30.11 35.53 -2.87
CA ASN A 402 -30.65 34.44 -2.04
C ASN A 402 -29.95 33.09 -2.28
N ALA A 403 -28.89 33.05 -3.11
CA ALA A 403 -28.14 31.82 -3.38
C ALA A 403 -27.18 31.46 -2.24
N CYS A 404 -26.97 30.17 -2.04
CA CYS A 404 -25.96 29.63 -1.11
C CYS A 404 -24.60 29.53 -1.80
N PHE A 405 -23.54 30.01 -1.16
CA PHE A 405 -22.18 30.00 -1.73
C PHE A 405 -21.29 29.02 -0.99
N ILE A 406 -20.65 28.12 -1.74
CA ILE A 406 -19.57 27.24 -1.28
C ILE A 406 -18.37 27.42 -2.20
N GLY A 407 -17.17 27.25 -1.67
CA GLY A 407 -15.99 27.29 -2.51
C GLY A 407 -14.96 26.22 -2.19
N PHE A 408 -14.27 25.78 -3.24
CA PHE A 408 -13.23 24.77 -3.23
C PHE A 408 -11.91 25.39 -3.67
N THR A 409 -10.87 25.25 -2.84
CA THR A 409 -9.56 25.85 -3.10
C THR A 409 -8.42 24.86 -2.87
N GLY A 410 -7.39 24.93 -3.72
CA GLY A 410 -6.12 24.22 -3.53
C GLY A 410 -5.16 24.94 -2.58
N THR A 411 -5.37 26.24 -2.36
CA THR A 411 -4.51 27.10 -1.55
C THR A 411 -5.33 27.83 -0.48
N PRO A 412 -4.78 28.05 0.72
CA PRO A 412 -5.55 28.67 1.80
C PRO A 412 -5.72 30.17 1.59
N ALA A 413 -6.91 30.72 1.85
CA ALA A 413 -7.15 32.15 2.04
C ALA A 413 -6.12 32.75 3.01
N GLU A 414 -5.49 33.86 2.65
CA GLU A 414 -4.57 34.58 3.54
C GLU A 414 -5.32 35.11 4.77
N LYS A 415 -4.63 35.28 5.90
CA LYS A 415 -5.23 35.85 7.12
C LYS A 415 -5.86 37.24 6.89
N GLU A 416 -5.36 37.95 5.90
CA GLU A 416 -5.85 39.27 5.49
C GLU A 416 -6.95 39.22 4.42
N ASP A 417 -7.25 38.04 3.86
CA ASP A 417 -8.29 37.82 2.85
C ASP A 417 -9.69 37.75 3.48
N TYR A 418 -10.07 38.88 4.09
CA TYR A 418 -11.40 39.11 4.65
C TYR A 418 -12.49 38.92 3.60
N LEU A 419 -12.21 39.19 2.32
CA LEU A 419 -13.20 39.09 1.25
C LEU A 419 -13.61 37.63 0.99
N THR A 420 -12.66 36.70 0.92
CA THR A 420 -13.00 35.28 0.72
C THR A 420 -13.87 34.74 1.87
N LEU A 421 -13.51 35.03 3.12
CA LEU A 421 -14.30 34.62 4.30
C LEU A 421 -15.65 35.35 4.36
N LYS A 422 -15.68 36.63 3.97
CA LYS A 422 -16.91 37.41 3.84
C LYS A 422 -17.85 36.80 2.81
N VAL A 423 -17.34 36.29 1.69
CA VAL A 423 -18.16 35.72 0.63
C VAL A 423 -18.56 34.29 0.93
N PHE A 424 -17.68 33.41 1.43
CA PHE A 424 -18.00 31.98 1.49
C PHE A 424 -18.26 31.46 2.90
N GLY A 425 -17.73 32.12 3.93
CA GLY A 425 -17.77 31.64 5.32
C GLY A 425 -16.44 31.01 5.75
N SER A 426 -16.44 30.36 6.91
CA SER A 426 -15.27 29.66 7.47
C SER A 426 -14.94 28.37 6.71
N TYR A 427 -13.76 27.81 6.98
CA TYR A 427 -13.40 26.48 6.51
C TYR A 427 -14.31 25.40 7.10
N ILE A 428 -14.84 24.56 6.22
CA ILE A 428 -15.60 23.34 6.50
C ILE A 428 -14.64 22.17 6.74
N ASP A 429 -13.64 22.04 5.87
CA ASP A 429 -12.64 20.98 5.91
C ASP A 429 -11.30 21.45 5.32
N ILE A 430 -10.20 20.90 5.85
CA ILE A 430 -8.82 21.20 5.46
C ILE A 430 -8.04 19.89 5.29
N TYR A 431 -7.55 19.67 4.08
CA TYR A 431 -6.64 18.62 3.66
C TYR A 431 -5.39 19.25 3.05
N ASP A 432 -4.37 19.44 3.90
CA ASP A 432 -3.14 20.17 3.61
C ASP A 432 -2.06 19.30 2.94
N VAL A 433 -0.90 19.91 2.64
CA VAL A 433 0.21 19.27 1.92
C VAL A 433 0.86 18.20 2.78
N ALA A 434 1.06 18.44 4.08
CA ALA A 434 1.60 17.44 4.99
C ALA A 434 0.78 16.15 4.96
N ARG A 435 -0.54 16.25 5.16
CA ARG A 435 -1.43 15.09 5.12
C ARG A 435 -1.44 14.44 3.74
N SER A 436 -1.52 15.25 2.69
CA SER A 436 -1.52 14.77 1.30
C SER A 436 -0.29 13.92 0.95
N VAL A 437 0.89 14.33 1.44
CA VAL A 437 2.15 13.60 1.28
C VAL A 437 2.19 12.35 2.15
N GLU A 438 1.75 12.47 3.41
CA GLU A 438 1.77 11.35 4.35
C GLU A 438 0.84 10.22 3.93
N ASP A 439 -0.36 10.56 3.48
CA ASP A 439 -1.36 9.60 3.01
C ASP A 439 -0.99 9.01 1.64
N GLY A 440 0.11 9.46 1.03
CA GLY A 440 0.53 9.01 -0.29
C GLY A 440 -0.51 9.35 -1.35
N THR A 441 -1.14 10.53 -1.28
CA THR A 441 -1.97 11.09 -2.36
C THR A 441 -1.18 12.04 -3.27
N THR A 442 -0.10 12.61 -2.76
CA THR A 442 0.88 13.41 -3.50
C THR A 442 2.31 13.05 -3.10
N VAL A 443 3.29 13.39 -3.92
CA VAL A 443 4.72 13.29 -3.59
C VAL A 443 5.28 14.65 -3.17
N ARG A 444 6.39 14.64 -2.43
CA ARG A 444 7.13 15.86 -2.06
C ARG A 444 7.68 16.57 -3.30
N VAL A 445 7.78 17.89 -3.22
CA VAL A 445 8.39 18.74 -4.25
C VAL A 445 9.65 19.36 -3.70
N TYR A 446 10.73 19.35 -4.47
CA TYR A 446 12.02 19.91 -4.08
C TYR A 446 12.39 21.08 -4.97
N TYR A 447 13.06 22.08 -4.40
CA TYR A 447 13.53 23.26 -5.10
C TYR A 447 15.03 23.18 -5.40
N HIS A 448 15.39 23.45 -6.64
CA HIS A 448 16.77 23.62 -7.09
C HIS A 448 16.93 24.93 -7.86
N SER A 449 18.00 25.67 -7.55
CA SER A 449 18.38 26.86 -8.32
C SER A 449 19.22 26.43 -9.52
N GLY A 450 18.66 26.57 -10.73
CA GLY A 450 19.29 26.21 -11.99
C GLY A 450 20.35 27.19 -12.47
N LEU A 451 21.07 26.82 -13.54
CA LEU A 451 22.09 27.66 -14.17
C LEU A 451 21.69 28.04 -15.60
N PRO A 452 21.76 29.31 -16.00
CA PRO A 452 22.42 30.41 -15.29
C PRO A 452 21.55 31.03 -14.19
N LYS A 453 22.20 31.38 -13.07
CA LYS A 453 21.53 32.07 -11.96
C LYS A 453 21.31 33.53 -12.29
N PHE A 454 20.16 33.85 -12.87
CA PHE A 454 19.71 35.23 -12.96
C PHE A 454 19.19 35.68 -11.58
N HIS A 455 19.81 36.70 -10.98
CA HIS A 455 19.35 37.27 -9.71
C HIS A 455 18.63 38.59 -10.00
N LEU A 456 17.29 38.56 -10.01
CA LEU A 456 16.52 39.79 -9.97
C LEU A 456 16.68 40.45 -8.60
N LYS A 457 16.85 41.78 -8.57
CA LYS A 457 16.74 42.52 -7.31
C LYS A 457 15.31 42.37 -6.79
N GLN A 458 15.15 42.20 -5.49
CA GLN A 458 13.85 42.00 -4.86
C GLN A 458 12.87 43.15 -5.19
N GLU A 459 13.37 44.39 -5.33
CA GLU A 459 12.60 45.57 -5.74
C GLU A 459 12.07 45.51 -7.19
N GLU A 460 12.70 44.74 -8.09
CA GLU A 460 12.26 44.57 -9.48
C GLU A 460 11.23 43.45 -9.60
N LEU A 461 11.38 42.38 -8.82
CA LEU A 461 10.36 41.33 -8.62
C LEU A 461 9.09 41.91 -7.96
N LEU A 462 9.24 42.75 -6.94
CA LEU A 462 8.15 43.46 -6.25
C LEU A 462 7.34 44.39 -7.19
N LYS A 463 7.95 44.91 -8.27
CA LYS A 463 7.23 45.71 -9.28
C LYS A 463 6.30 44.87 -10.15
N TYR A 464 6.51 43.56 -10.21
CA TYR A 464 5.62 42.59 -10.88
C TYR A 464 4.43 42.18 -9.99
N ASP A 465 4.57 42.38 -8.67
CA ASP A 465 3.98 41.59 -7.58
C ASP A 465 2.53 41.94 -7.22
N GLU A 466 1.74 42.60 -8.09
CA GLU A 466 0.26 42.69 -7.91
C GLU A 466 -0.43 43.50 -9.04
N ASN A 467 0.22 44.57 -9.52
CA ASN A 467 -0.37 45.48 -10.51
C ASN A 467 -0.16 45.05 -11.97
N VAL A 468 0.84 44.21 -12.27
CA VAL A 468 1.16 43.86 -13.67
C VAL A 468 0.23 42.76 -14.17
N GLU A 469 0.02 41.73 -13.36
CA GLU A 469 -0.73 40.54 -13.77
C GLU A 469 -2.25 40.78 -13.77
N SER A 470 -2.77 41.51 -12.78
CA SER A 470 -4.18 41.96 -12.73
C SER A 470 -4.55 42.90 -13.89
N LEU A 471 -3.57 43.60 -14.47
CA LEU A 471 -3.73 44.43 -15.67
C LEU A 471 -3.53 43.66 -16.98
N MET A 472 -2.88 42.49 -16.96
CA MET A 472 -2.78 41.59 -18.13
C MET A 472 -4.03 40.71 -18.29
N GLU A 473 -4.73 40.41 -17.20
CA GLU A 473 -5.95 39.62 -17.17
C GLU A 473 -7.25 40.48 -17.18
N GLY A 474 -7.15 41.82 -17.12
CA GLY A 474 -8.30 42.74 -17.01
C GLY A 474 -8.30 43.91 -18.02
N GLN A 475 -9.49 44.46 -18.32
CA GLN A 475 -9.79 45.45 -19.38
C GLN A 475 -9.09 46.84 -19.27
N ASN A 476 -8.13 47.05 -18.36
CA ASN A 476 -7.47 48.35 -18.17
C ASN A 476 -6.09 48.38 -18.82
N ALA A 477 -5.82 49.41 -19.64
CA ALA A 477 -4.53 49.59 -20.30
C ALA A 477 -3.39 49.69 -19.26
N PRO A 478 -2.29 48.93 -19.40
CA PRO A 478 -1.23 48.91 -18.40
C PRO A 478 -0.57 50.27 -18.28
N SER A 479 -0.32 50.70 -17.04
CA SER A 479 0.35 51.98 -16.76
C SER A 479 1.76 52.00 -17.39
N GLN A 480 2.24 53.18 -17.79
CA GLN A 480 3.54 53.32 -18.46
C GLN A 480 4.71 52.74 -17.63
N LYS A 481 4.61 52.78 -16.30
CA LYS A 481 5.61 52.20 -15.39
C LYS A 481 5.68 50.67 -15.48
N VAL A 482 4.53 50.01 -15.65
CA VAL A 482 4.42 48.56 -15.80
C VAL A 482 4.98 48.09 -17.14
N LYS A 483 4.64 48.79 -18.24
CA LYS A 483 5.19 48.50 -19.57
C LYS A 483 6.72 48.58 -19.59
N ASN A 484 7.29 49.64 -19.01
CA ASN A 484 8.74 49.81 -18.95
C ASN A 484 9.43 48.73 -18.11
N ALA A 485 8.81 48.26 -17.03
CA ALA A 485 9.35 47.18 -16.20
C ALA A 485 9.32 45.83 -16.94
N LEU A 486 8.23 45.54 -17.66
CA LEU A 486 8.10 44.38 -18.54
C LEU A 486 9.20 44.39 -19.62
N GLU A 487 9.37 45.50 -20.34
CA GLU A 487 10.40 45.62 -21.39
C GLU A 487 11.82 45.39 -20.86
N GLN A 488 12.14 45.88 -19.65
CA GLN A 488 13.44 45.63 -19.01
C GLN A 488 13.63 44.16 -18.67
N LEU A 489 12.58 43.52 -18.13
CA LEU A 489 12.59 42.12 -17.78
C LEU A 489 12.70 41.23 -19.03
N GLU A 490 11.95 41.52 -20.08
CA GLU A 490 12.04 40.84 -21.38
C GLU A 490 13.43 40.96 -21.99
N LYS A 491 14.04 42.13 -21.93
CA LYS A 491 15.41 42.35 -22.43
C LYS A 491 16.44 41.53 -21.64
N ALA A 492 16.25 41.40 -20.32
CA ALA A 492 17.16 40.68 -19.46
C ALA A 492 16.98 39.15 -19.56
N LEU A 493 15.75 38.65 -19.56
CA LEU A 493 15.45 37.23 -19.76
C LEU A 493 15.75 36.79 -21.20
N GLY A 494 15.52 37.67 -22.18
CA GLY A 494 15.75 37.42 -23.61
C GLY A 494 17.18 37.59 -24.10
N ASN A 495 18.15 37.79 -23.20
CA ASN A 495 19.55 37.81 -23.56
C ASN A 495 19.98 36.47 -24.19
N THR A 496 20.54 36.51 -25.39
CA THR A 496 20.86 35.32 -26.19
C THR A 496 21.77 34.33 -25.46
N ASP A 497 22.79 34.81 -24.76
CA ASP A 497 23.72 33.92 -24.05
C ASP A 497 23.06 33.27 -22.84
N ARG A 498 22.17 33.98 -22.12
CA ARG A 498 21.38 33.43 -21.03
C ARG A 498 20.41 32.35 -21.52
N VAL A 499 19.67 32.60 -22.60
CA VAL A 499 18.74 31.62 -23.19
C VAL A 499 19.49 30.38 -23.65
N ARG A 500 20.66 30.54 -24.29
CA ARG A 500 21.51 29.40 -24.69
C ARG A 500 22.00 28.58 -23.50
N GLN A 501 22.43 29.24 -22.42
CA GLN A 501 22.87 28.55 -21.21
C GLN A 501 21.71 27.82 -20.52
N ALA A 502 20.53 28.43 -20.44
CA ALA A 502 19.33 27.80 -19.90
C ALA A 502 18.92 26.58 -20.74
N ALA A 503 18.91 26.69 -22.07
CA ALA A 503 18.64 25.56 -22.97
C ALA A 503 19.63 24.39 -22.75
N ALA A 504 20.92 24.70 -22.64
CA ALA A 504 21.96 23.70 -22.39
C ALA A 504 21.78 22.99 -21.04
N ASP A 505 21.50 23.75 -19.98
CA ASP A 505 21.25 23.22 -18.64
C ASP A 505 19.98 22.35 -18.59
N ILE A 506 18.86 22.82 -19.18
CA ILE A 506 17.60 22.08 -19.25
C ILE A 506 17.78 20.73 -19.97
N VAL A 507 18.42 20.73 -21.14
CA VAL A 507 18.65 19.50 -21.92
C VAL A 507 19.52 18.53 -21.13
N ALA A 508 20.66 19.00 -20.62
CA ALA A 508 21.57 18.16 -19.85
C ALA A 508 20.91 17.61 -18.58
N HIS A 509 20.16 18.45 -17.85
CA HIS A 509 19.46 18.06 -16.64
C HIS A 509 18.37 17.02 -16.93
N PHE A 510 17.53 17.26 -17.95
CA PHE A 510 16.44 16.36 -18.32
C PHE A 510 16.95 14.98 -18.73
N GLU A 511 17.92 14.92 -19.63
CA GLU A 511 18.49 13.65 -20.11
C GLU A 511 19.12 12.86 -18.96
N ASN A 512 19.84 13.53 -18.06
CA ASN A 512 20.44 12.85 -16.94
C ASN A 512 19.40 12.31 -15.95
N ARG A 513 18.30 13.02 -15.73
CA ARG A 513 17.24 12.58 -14.81
C ARG A 513 16.44 11.41 -15.39
N THR A 514 16.12 11.47 -16.68
CA THR A 514 15.37 10.43 -17.40
C THR A 514 16.14 9.11 -17.57
N ARG A 515 17.47 9.11 -17.43
CA ARG A 515 18.28 7.87 -17.32
C ARG A 515 18.02 7.04 -16.07
N PHE A 516 17.47 7.66 -15.01
CA PHE A 516 17.24 6.97 -13.74
C PHE A 516 15.79 6.54 -13.56
N PHE A 517 14.82 7.28 -14.10
CA PHE A 517 13.42 6.87 -14.08
C PHE A 517 12.67 7.59 -15.19
N GLU A 518 11.65 6.91 -15.73
CA GLU A 518 10.82 7.46 -16.78
C GLU A 518 10.01 8.65 -16.28
N GLY A 519 9.95 9.70 -17.08
CA GLY A 519 9.03 10.80 -16.86
C GLY A 519 9.21 11.93 -17.86
N LYS A 520 8.51 13.03 -17.60
CA LYS A 520 8.35 14.15 -18.52
C LYS A 520 8.68 15.47 -17.84
N GLY A 521 8.98 16.47 -18.66
CA GLY A 521 9.36 17.82 -18.24
C GLY A 521 8.37 18.87 -18.73
N MET A 522 8.19 19.92 -17.93
CA MET A 522 7.45 21.13 -18.33
C MET A 522 8.33 22.34 -18.10
N ILE A 523 8.38 23.25 -19.07
CA ILE A 523 9.12 24.50 -19.00
C ILE A 523 8.11 25.65 -19.01
N VAL A 524 8.19 26.54 -18.03
CA VAL A 524 7.33 27.71 -17.91
C VAL A 524 8.14 28.94 -18.31
N ALA A 525 7.90 29.42 -19.52
CA ALA A 525 8.56 30.60 -20.07
C ALA A 525 7.69 31.85 -19.88
N LEU A 526 8.32 33.03 -19.84
CA LEU A 526 7.63 34.30 -19.60
C LEU A 526 6.46 34.56 -20.56
N HIS A 527 6.71 34.51 -21.88
CA HIS A 527 5.74 34.83 -22.92
C HIS A 527 6.11 34.15 -24.26
N PRO A 528 5.20 34.12 -25.26
CA PRO A 528 5.38 33.31 -26.48
C PRO A 528 6.69 33.55 -27.26
N PRO A 529 7.15 34.80 -27.52
CA PRO A 529 8.43 34.99 -28.20
C PRO A 529 9.65 34.39 -27.49
N LEU A 530 9.70 34.41 -26.16
CA LEU A 530 10.81 33.81 -25.40
C LEU A 530 10.72 32.29 -25.36
N ALA A 531 9.51 31.75 -25.25
CA ALA A 531 9.28 30.31 -25.36
C ALA A 531 9.80 29.75 -26.68
N LEU A 532 9.51 30.43 -27.80
CA LEU A 532 9.98 30.02 -29.12
C LEU A 532 11.50 30.16 -29.28
N ARG A 533 12.11 31.22 -28.75
CA ARG A 533 13.59 31.33 -28.74
C ARG A 533 14.24 30.21 -27.94
N LEU A 534 13.68 29.87 -26.78
CA LEU A 534 14.17 28.76 -25.96
C LEU A 534 13.99 27.42 -26.69
N TYR A 535 12.84 27.23 -27.35
CA TYR A 535 12.56 26.07 -28.21
C TYR A 535 13.63 25.92 -29.30
N ASP A 536 13.95 27.00 -30.01
CA ASP A 536 14.97 27.00 -31.06
C ASP A 536 16.36 26.65 -30.53
N GLU A 537 16.77 27.20 -29.38
CA GLU A 537 18.06 26.87 -28.77
C GLU A 537 18.11 25.41 -28.28
N ILE A 538 17.00 24.85 -27.77
CA ILE A 538 16.92 23.43 -27.40
C ILE A 538 17.05 22.55 -28.66
N ILE A 539 16.37 22.89 -29.75
CA ILE A 539 16.43 22.11 -31.00
C ILE A 539 17.81 22.16 -31.64
N LYS A 540 18.55 23.27 -31.52
CA LYS A 540 19.96 23.32 -31.96
C LYS A 540 20.82 22.28 -31.23
N LEU A 541 20.54 22.01 -29.96
CA LEU A 541 21.24 21.00 -29.17
C LEU A 541 20.72 19.58 -29.43
N ARG A 542 19.42 19.43 -29.71
CA ARG A 542 18.74 18.15 -29.98
C ARG A 542 17.79 18.26 -31.19
N PRO A 543 18.31 18.20 -32.42
CA PRO A 543 17.48 18.34 -33.62
C PRO A 543 16.40 17.25 -33.75
N SER A 544 16.69 16.03 -33.29
CA SER A 544 15.77 14.89 -33.35
C SER A 544 14.55 15.00 -32.42
N TRP A 545 14.53 15.96 -31.49
CA TRP A 545 13.37 16.16 -30.62
C TRP A 545 12.24 16.91 -31.32
N HIS A 546 12.54 17.63 -32.40
CA HIS A 546 11.56 18.36 -33.19
C HIS A 546 10.87 17.47 -34.22
N ASP A 547 9.58 17.73 -34.41
CA ASP A 547 8.81 17.26 -35.57
C ASP A 547 7.70 18.30 -35.81
N GLU A 548 7.34 18.58 -37.06
CA GLU A 548 6.24 19.48 -37.39
C GLU A 548 4.87 18.86 -37.08
N ASP A 549 4.75 17.52 -37.24
CA ASP A 549 3.51 16.78 -36.99
C ASP A 549 3.13 16.88 -35.51
N LEU A 550 1.88 17.29 -35.24
CA LEU A 550 1.31 17.42 -33.91
C LEU A 550 1.34 16.09 -33.13
N ASN A 551 1.39 14.95 -33.82
CA ASN A 551 1.40 13.60 -33.23
C ASN A 551 2.81 13.04 -33.01
N LYS A 552 3.85 13.78 -33.39
CA LYS A 552 5.25 13.34 -33.31
C LYS A 552 6.10 14.35 -32.57
N GLY A 553 7.39 14.05 -32.46
CA GLY A 553 8.37 14.87 -31.75
C GLY A 553 8.37 14.61 -30.25
N ALA A 554 9.51 14.93 -29.63
CA ALA A 554 9.75 14.84 -28.20
C ALA A 554 9.57 16.17 -27.46
N ILE A 555 9.53 17.30 -28.18
CA ILE A 555 9.30 18.64 -27.61
C ILE A 555 8.31 19.48 -28.41
N LYS A 556 7.39 20.17 -27.72
CA LYS A 556 6.43 21.14 -28.30
C LYS A 556 6.33 22.41 -27.46
N ALA A 557 6.19 23.57 -28.12
CA ALA A 557 5.89 24.84 -27.46
C ALA A 557 4.37 25.08 -27.47
N VAL A 558 3.68 24.69 -26.40
CA VAL A 558 2.22 24.71 -26.32
C VAL A 558 1.73 26.08 -25.87
N LEU A 559 1.27 26.88 -26.84
CA LEU A 559 0.89 28.28 -26.65
C LEU A 559 -0.54 28.50 -27.19
N SER A 560 -1.38 29.24 -26.47
CA SER A 560 -2.77 29.52 -26.92
C SER A 560 -2.81 30.33 -28.22
N SER A 561 -1.78 31.13 -28.49
CA SER A 561 -1.65 31.92 -29.70
C SER A 561 -1.28 31.09 -30.94
N ILE A 562 -0.86 29.84 -30.75
CA ILE A 562 -0.40 28.95 -31.83
C ILE A 562 -1.38 27.79 -32.02
N TYR A 563 -1.82 27.16 -30.93
CA TYR A 563 -2.66 25.98 -30.97
C TYR A 563 -4.08 26.28 -30.50
N SER A 564 -5.05 25.78 -31.27
CA SER A 564 -6.45 25.76 -30.90
C SER A 564 -6.69 24.92 -29.64
N LEU A 565 -7.87 25.07 -29.02
CA LEU A 565 -8.26 24.26 -27.87
C LEU A 565 -8.20 22.75 -28.16
N GLU A 566 -8.66 22.31 -29.33
CA GLU A 566 -8.64 20.89 -29.73
C GLU A 566 -7.21 20.35 -29.87
N GLU A 567 -6.31 21.12 -30.49
CA GLU A 567 -4.91 20.72 -30.64
C GLU A 567 -4.18 20.69 -29.29
N ARG A 568 -4.47 21.63 -28.39
CA ARG A 568 -3.91 21.62 -27.04
C ARG A 568 -4.41 20.42 -26.25
N LYS A 569 -5.70 20.06 -26.34
CA LYS A 569 -6.21 18.83 -25.73
C LYS A 569 -5.45 17.59 -26.22
N LYS A 570 -5.23 17.49 -27.53
CA LYS A 570 -4.45 16.38 -28.11
C LYS A 570 -3.02 16.33 -27.59
N LEU A 571 -2.34 17.47 -27.49
CA LEU A 571 -1.00 17.54 -26.91
C LEU A 571 -1.01 17.19 -25.42
N GLY A 572 -2.06 17.55 -24.69
CA GLY A 572 -2.28 17.16 -23.30
C GLY A 572 -2.41 15.63 -23.15
N GLU A 573 -3.20 14.99 -24.01
CA GLU A 573 -3.33 13.52 -24.06
C GLU A 573 -1.98 12.83 -24.32
N ARG A 574 -1.23 13.33 -25.31
CA ARG A 574 0.14 12.85 -25.58
C ARG A 574 1.06 13.04 -24.40
N LEU A 575 0.99 14.19 -23.72
CA LEU A 575 1.81 14.44 -22.53
C LEU A 575 1.40 13.51 -21.37
N ASN A 576 0.12 13.18 -21.24
CA ASN A 576 -0.39 12.28 -20.21
C ASN A 576 -0.04 10.81 -20.42
N ASP A 577 0.13 10.36 -21.67
CA ASP A 577 0.58 9.01 -21.98
C ASP A 577 2.09 8.86 -21.74
N PRO A 578 2.54 8.07 -20.74
CA PRO A 578 3.96 7.86 -20.47
C PRO A 578 4.73 7.29 -21.67
N GLY A 579 4.07 6.43 -22.46
CA GLY A 579 4.65 5.74 -23.61
C GLY A 579 4.82 6.63 -24.86
N ASP A 580 4.12 7.77 -24.92
CA ASP A 580 4.23 8.70 -26.06
C ASP A 580 5.63 9.32 -26.16
N SER A 581 6.04 9.62 -27.40
CA SER A 581 7.34 10.24 -27.69
C SER A 581 7.47 11.66 -27.13
N LEU A 582 6.37 12.39 -26.89
CA LEU A 582 6.37 13.75 -26.32
C LEU A 582 6.82 13.71 -24.87
N LYS A 583 8.03 14.22 -24.60
CA LYS A 583 8.65 14.19 -23.27
C LYS A 583 8.77 15.57 -22.62
N ILE A 584 8.85 16.66 -23.38
CA ILE A 584 8.95 18.03 -22.84
C ILE A 584 7.94 18.95 -23.51
N VAL A 585 7.33 19.84 -22.72
CA VAL A 585 6.53 20.96 -23.25
C VAL A 585 7.03 22.30 -22.71
N ILE A 586 6.96 23.34 -23.55
CA ILE A 586 7.16 24.74 -23.13
C ILE A 586 5.80 25.42 -23.12
N VAL A 587 5.44 26.07 -22.01
CA VAL A 587 4.17 26.80 -21.84
C VAL A 587 4.40 28.23 -21.33
N CYS A 588 3.42 29.10 -21.52
CA CYS A 588 3.45 30.48 -21.00
C CYS A 588 2.20 30.88 -20.23
N ASP A 589 1.04 30.55 -20.79
CA ASP A 589 -0.28 31.04 -20.40
C ASP A 589 -1.30 29.90 -20.22
N VAL A 590 -1.01 28.73 -20.77
CA VAL A 590 -1.81 27.51 -20.64
C VAL A 590 -1.15 26.54 -19.67
N TRP A 591 -1.96 25.65 -19.07
CA TRP A 591 -1.52 24.56 -18.21
C TRP A 591 -0.76 24.96 -16.93
N LEU A 592 -0.76 26.25 -16.61
CA LEU A 592 -0.22 26.75 -15.34
C LEU A 592 -1.10 26.33 -14.15
N THR A 593 -2.41 26.21 -14.38
CA THR A 593 -3.40 25.69 -13.44
C THR A 593 -4.24 24.59 -14.10
N CYS A 594 -4.84 23.72 -13.28
CA CYS A 594 -5.80 22.67 -13.64
C CYS A 594 -5.37 21.53 -14.61
N PHE A 595 -4.30 21.68 -15.40
CA PHE A 595 -3.73 20.60 -16.23
C PHE A 595 -2.94 19.54 -15.46
N ASP A 596 -3.41 18.29 -15.43
CA ASP A 596 -2.76 17.20 -14.70
C ASP A 596 -2.05 16.23 -15.64
N ALA A 597 -0.76 15.96 -15.37
CA ALA A 597 0.05 14.96 -16.05
C ALA A 597 0.90 14.19 -15.04
N LEU A 598 0.49 12.95 -14.74
CA LEU A 598 1.11 12.11 -13.71
C LEU A 598 2.63 11.94 -13.93
N ALA A 599 3.04 11.73 -15.18
CA ALA A 599 4.44 11.48 -15.55
C ALA A 599 5.35 12.71 -15.45
N LEU A 600 4.84 13.93 -15.21
CA LEU A 600 5.68 15.12 -15.04
C LEU A 600 6.51 15.00 -13.75
N HIS A 601 7.83 14.90 -13.90
CA HIS A 601 8.75 14.81 -12.75
C HIS A 601 9.51 16.11 -12.50
N THR A 602 9.63 16.99 -13.50
CA THR A 602 10.42 18.23 -13.41
C THR A 602 9.70 19.40 -14.04
N LEU A 603 9.70 20.50 -13.30
CA LEU A 603 9.19 21.80 -13.73
C LEU A 603 10.37 22.77 -13.80
N TYR A 604 10.67 23.27 -14.98
CA TYR A 604 11.66 24.32 -15.21
C TYR A 604 10.95 25.67 -15.23
N ILE A 605 11.32 26.60 -14.35
CA ILE A 605 10.68 27.90 -14.24
C ILE A 605 11.64 28.98 -14.75
N ASP A 606 11.25 29.60 -15.86
CA ASP A 606 11.91 30.75 -16.49
C ASP A 606 10.92 31.95 -16.59
N LYS A 607 10.07 32.09 -15.57
CA LYS A 607 9.05 33.12 -15.44
C LYS A 607 8.96 33.61 -13.99
N PRO A 608 8.98 34.93 -13.71
CA PRO A 608 8.69 35.47 -12.39
C PRO A 608 7.29 35.05 -11.92
N MET A 609 7.18 34.56 -10.70
CA MET A 609 5.93 34.04 -10.12
C MET A 609 5.87 34.29 -8.62
N HIS A 610 4.66 34.55 -8.11
CA HIS A 610 4.44 35.00 -6.74
C HIS A 610 3.15 34.39 -6.15
N GLY A 611 3.04 34.42 -4.83
CA GLY A 611 1.84 34.06 -4.07
C GLY A 611 1.25 32.69 -4.43
N HIS A 612 -0.07 32.63 -4.56
CA HIS A 612 -0.81 31.39 -4.82
C HIS A 612 -0.48 30.74 -6.17
N LYS A 613 -0.20 31.51 -7.24
CA LYS A 613 0.18 30.95 -8.56
C LYS A 613 1.48 30.14 -8.47
N LEU A 614 2.43 30.61 -7.66
CA LEU A 614 3.67 29.87 -7.37
C LEU A 614 3.40 28.54 -6.65
N MET A 615 2.42 28.49 -5.74
CA MET A 615 2.01 27.24 -5.11
C MET A 615 1.28 26.32 -6.10
N GLN A 616 0.41 26.87 -6.95
CA GLN A 616 -0.36 26.08 -7.91
C GLN A 616 0.53 25.39 -8.95
N ILE A 617 1.57 26.07 -9.44
CA ILE A 617 2.48 25.49 -10.42
C ILE A 617 3.30 24.33 -9.82
N THR A 618 3.61 24.35 -8.51
CA THR A 618 4.30 23.23 -7.85
C THR A 618 3.52 21.93 -7.93
N ALA A 619 2.19 22.01 -7.97
CA ALA A 619 1.31 20.86 -8.07
C ALA A 619 1.26 20.24 -9.48
N ARG A 620 2.04 20.76 -10.45
CA ARG A 620 2.27 20.07 -11.73
C ARG A 620 3.22 18.89 -11.57
N VAL A 621 4.04 18.88 -10.52
CA VAL A 621 5.04 17.82 -10.28
C VAL A 621 4.84 17.08 -8.95
N ASN A 622 3.76 17.34 -8.20
CA ASN A 622 3.47 16.64 -6.94
C ASN A 622 2.61 15.37 -7.12
N GLN A 623 2.29 14.98 -8.35
CA GLN A 623 1.46 13.80 -8.63
C GLN A 623 2.27 12.50 -8.54
N ILE A 624 1.61 11.44 -8.07
CA ILE A 624 2.20 10.11 -7.92
C ILE A 624 2.26 9.41 -9.26
N PHE A 625 3.43 8.89 -9.60
CA PHE A 625 3.64 8.15 -10.85
C PHE A 625 4.76 7.14 -10.68
N LYS A 626 4.44 5.85 -10.77
CA LYS A 626 5.41 4.74 -10.61
C LYS A 626 6.30 4.98 -9.38
N ASP A 627 7.61 4.87 -9.55
CA ASP A 627 8.63 5.02 -8.50
C ASP A 627 9.14 6.46 -8.36
N LYS A 628 8.41 7.45 -8.89
CA LYS A 628 8.80 8.87 -8.81
C LYS A 628 9.01 9.25 -7.34
N PRO A 629 10.25 9.55 -6.91
CA PRO A 629 10.54 9.81 -5.50
C PRO A 629 10.08 11.21 -5.05
N GLY A 630 9.80 12.09 -6.01
CA GLY A 630 9.22 13.41 -5.80
C GLY A 630 9.27 14.27 -7.06
N GLY A 631 8.61 15.42 -6.99
CA GLY A 631 8.71 16.48 -8.00
C GLY A 631 9.96 17.34 -7.81
N LEU A 632 10.53 17.85 -8.89
CA LEU A 632 11.66 18.78 -8.84
C LEU A 632 11.32 20.07 -9.57
N ILE A 633 11.52 21.20 -8.91
CA ILE A 633 11.45 22.54 -9.50
C ILE A 633 12.88 23.01 -9.76
N VAL A 634 13.17 23.38 -10.99
CA VAL A 634 14.46 23.98 -11.40
C VAL A 634 14.20 25.43 -11.79
N ASP A 635 14.76 26.36 -11.03
CA ASP A 635 14.45 27.79 -11.14
C ASP A 635 15.61 28.59 -11.73
N TYR A 636 15.33 29.32 -12.83
CA TYR A 636 16.26 30.18 -13.56
C TYR A 636 16.08 31.69 -13.25
N ILE A 637 15.18 32.03 -12.32
CA ILE A 637 14.79 33.42 -11.97
C ILE A 637 15.23 33.82 -10.55
N GLY A 638 15.26 32.87 -9.61
CA GLY A 638 15.61 33.13 -8.20
C GLY A 638 14.39 33.36 -7.30
N LEU A 639 13.40 32.48 -7.38
CA LEU A 639 12.12 32.48 -6.67
C LEU A 639 12.18 31.97 -5.22
N LEU A 640 13.35 31.60 -4.70
CA LEU A 640 13.48 31.02 -3.35
C LEU A 640 12.83 31.89 -2.26
N SER A 641 12.97 33.22 -2.34
CA SER A 641 12.35 34.12 -1.38
C SER A 641 10.82 34.14 -1.47
N GLN A 642 10.27 33.99 -2.68
CA GLN A 642 8.85 33.95 -2.96
C GLN A 642 8.25 32.63 -2.47
N PHE A 643 8.96 31.52 -2.66
CA PHE A 643 8.60 30.23 -2.07
C PHE A 643 8.51 30.31 -0.55
N LYS A 644 9.51 30.90 0.11
CA LYS A 644 9.51 31.10 1.58
C LYS A 644 8.35 31.98 2.05
N LYS A 645 8.03 33.05 1.30
CA LYS A 645 6.89 33.92 1.63
C LYS A 645 5.55 33.17 1.50
N ALA A 646 5.33 32.48 0.37
CA ALA A 646 4.12 31.69 0.14
C ALA A 646 3.96 30.55 1.17
N GLN A 647 5.06 29.93 1.60
CA GLN A 647 5.07 28.94 2.68
C GLN A 647 4.66 29.54 4.03
N GLN A 648 5.18 30.73 4.39
CA GLN A 648 4.78 31.41 5.62
C GLN A 648 3.28 31.74 5.64
N GLU A 649 2.74 32.19 4.50
CA GLU A 649 1.30 32.44 4.33
C GLU A 649 0.48 31.16 4.48
N TYR A 650 0.94 30.06 3.87
CA TYR A 650 0.33 28.73 3.96
C TYR A 650 0.20 28.23 5.41
N ILE A 651 1.30 28.29 6.16
CA ILE A 651 1.36 27.90 7.58
C ILE A 651 0.49 28.84 8.42
N ALA A 652 0.55 30.14 8.15
CA ALA A 652 -0.24 31.13 8.88
C ALA A 652 -1.75 30.91 8.76
N SER A 653 -2.21 30.33 7.64
CA SER A 653 -3.62 30.00 7.40
C SER A 653 -4.04 28.62 7.89
N GLY A 654 -3.16 27.90 8.61
CA GLY A 654 -3.48 26.64 9.30
C GLY A 654 -3.07 25.38 8.56
N GLY A 655 -2.28 25.47 7.48
CA GLY A 655 -1.66 24.31 6.85
C GLY A 655 -0.43 23.82 7.59
N GLU A 656 -0.23 22.51 7.62
CA GLU A 656 0.99 21.89 8.15
C GLU A 656 1.89 21.40 6.99
N GLY A 657 3.21 21.39 7.24
CA GLY A 657 4.24 20.92 6.30
C GLY A 657 4.72 21.94 5.28
N ASP A 658 5.84 21.61 4.64
CA ASP A 658 6.49 22.46 3.65
C ASP A 658 6.06 22.05 2.23
N PRO A 659 5.46 22.98 1.43
CA PRO A 659 5.05 22.68 0.07
C PRO A 659 6.22 22.34 -0.86
N VAL A 660 7.40 22.89 -0.55
CA VAL A 660 8.62 22.71 -1.32
C VAL A 660 9.81 22.61 -0.36
N ASP A 661 10.50 21.48 -0.39
CA ASP A 661 11.70 21.20 0.41
C ASP A 661 12.97 21.73 -0.29
N ASP A 662 13.97 22.14 0.47
CA ASP A 662 15.30 22.47 -0.10
C ASP A 662 15.99 21.20 -0.58
N LEU A 663 16.63 21.25 -1.76
CA LEU A 663 17.43 20.15 -2.29
C LEU A 663 18.51 19.70 -1.29
N GLY A 664 19.02 20.61 -0.45
CA GLY A 664 19.96 20.30 0.62
C GLY A 664 19.47 19.18 1.56
N GLU A 665 18.19 19.12 1.87
CA GLU A 665 17.63 18.05 2.71
C GLU A 665 17.61 16.69 2.01
N ALA A 666 17.24 16.67 0.72
CA ALA A 666 17.31 15.45 -0.09
C ALA A 666 18.76 14.92 -0.15
N VAL A 667 19.74 15.82 -0.30
CA VAL A 667 21.16 15.50 -0.32
C VAL A 667 21.62 14.92 1.03
N LEU A 668 21.17 15.49 2.15
CA LEU A 668 21.51 14.96 3.48
C LEU A 668 20.97 13.54 3.67
N LYS A 669 19.71 13.30 3.29
CA LYS A 669 19.10 11.96 3.35
C LYS A 669 19.79 10.98 2.40
N MET A 670 20.16 11.40 1.20
CA MET A 670 20.96 10.60 0.27
C MET A 670 22.29 10.19 0.90
N ILE A 671 23.01 11.12 1.54
CA ILE A 671 24.28 10.84 2.21
C ILE A 671 24.08 9.87 3.38
N GLU A 672 23.05 10.07 4.20
CA GLU A 672 22.69 9.17 5.29
C GLU A 672 22.46 7.75 4.77
N LYS A 673 21.64 7.58 3.73
CA LYS A 673 21.37 6.28 3.11
C LYS A 673 22.61 5.67 2.48
N PHE A 674 23.44 6.50 1.85
CA PHE A 674 24.72 6.06 1.31
C PHE A 674 25.64 5.52 2.42
N GLN A 675 25.72 6.20 3.55
CA GLN A 675 26.51 5.75 4.71
C GLN A 675 25.98 4.44 5.30
N ILE A 676 24.66 4.27 5.38
CA ILE A 676 24.05 3.01 5.83
C ILE A 676 24.43 1.87 4.90
N VAL A 677 24.22 2.02 3.58
CA VAL A 677 24.57 0.99 2.60
C VAL A 677 26.07 0.71 2.62
N HIS A 678 26.91 1.76 2.70
CA HIS A 678 28.36 1.63 2.79
C HIS A 678 28.80 0.84 4.04
N SER A 679 28.22 1.14 5.21
CA SER A 679 28.53 0.44 6.47
C SER A 679 28.14 -1.04 6.48
N MET A 680 27.21 -1.45 5.61
CA MET A 680 26.87 -2.86 5.42
C MET A 680 28.00 -3.65 4.75
N PHE A 681 29.00 -2.99 4.18
CA PHE A 681 30.17 -3.67 3.66
C PHE A 681 31.28 -3.76 4.69
N ASP A 682 31.21 -3.21 5.90
CA ASP A 682 32.34 -3.32 6.83
C ASP A 682 32.49 -4.76 7.37
N PRO A 683 33.68 -5.41 7.27
CA PRO A 683 34.98 -4.90 6.80
C PRO A 683 35.36 -5.26 5.34
N PHE A 684 34.44 -5.80 4.55
CA PHE A 684 34.60 -6.06 3.12
C PHE A 684 34.89 -4.79 2.29
N ASP A 685 36.03 -4.77 1.60
CA ASP A 685 36.40 -3.66 0.72
C ASP A 685 35.94 -3.90 -0.72
N TYR A 686 34.93 -3.14 -1.15
CA TYR A 686 34.41 -3.18 -2.52
C TYR A 686 35.06 -2.16 -3.47
N GLN A 687 35.99 -1.31 -2.99
CA GLN A 687 36.68 -0.32 -3.85
C GLN A 687 37.40 -0.93 -5.07
N PRO A 688 38.02 -2.13 -5.00
CA PRO A 688 38.68 -2.74 -6.15
C PRO A 688 37.78 -2.91 -7.38
N TYR A 689 36.45 -2.93 -7.21
CA TYR A 689 35.49 -3.02 -8.31
C TYR A 689 35.63 -1.90 -9.36
N PHE A 690 35.96 -0.68 -8.93
CA PHE A 690 35.98 0.49 -9.81
C PHE A 690 37.24 0.58 -10.68
N SER A 691 38.30 -0.15 -10.33
CA SER A 691 39.57 -0.19 -11.07
C SER A 691 39.82 -1.53 -11.76
N ALA A 692 39.06 -2.58 -11.45
CA ALA A 692 39.29 -3.92 -12.00
C ALA A 692 38.76 -4.03 -13.44
N GLU A 693 39.59 -4.52 -14.37
CA GLU A 693 39.14 -4.84 -15.74
C GLU A 693 38.58 -6.28 -15.83
N SER A 694 39.23 -7.27 -15.19
CA SER A 694 38.93 -8.70 -15.37
C SER A 694 38.44 -9.45 -14.11
N GLN A 695 38.04 -8.74 -13.04
CA GLN A 695 37.64 -9.36 -11.76
C GLN A 695 36.35 -8.81 -11.14
N LYS A 696 35.63 -7.93 -11.85
CA LYS A 696 34.40 -7.28 -11.36
C LYS A 696 33.34 -8.27 -10.88
N LEU A 697 33.19 -9.40 -11.58
CA LEU A 697 32.20 -10.43 -11.25
C LEU A 697 32.53 -11.15 -9.92
N ASN A 698 33.80 -11.49 -9.69
CA ASN A 698 34.23 -12.13 -8.45
C ASN A 698 34.03 -11.18 -7.26
N ILE A 699 34.34 -9.90 -7.43
CA ILE A 699 34.12 -8.89 -6.39
C ILE A 699 32.63 -8.76 -6.05
N LEU A 700 31.74 -8.81 -7.06
CA LEU A 700 30.28 -8.82 -6.82
C LEU A 700 29.81 -10.09 -6.09
N LEU A 701 30.40 -11.24 -6.39
CA LEU A 701 30.11 -12.51 -5.72
C LEU A 701 30.53 -12.49 -4.25
N ASP A 702 31.76 -12.06 -3.98
CA ASP A 702 32.29 -11.99 -2.62
C ASP A 702 31.51 -10.94 -1.79
N ALA A 703 31.14 -9.83 -2.42
CA ALA A 703 30.27 -8.81 -1.83
C ALA A 703 28.88 -9.37 -1.47
N GLN A 704 28.32 -10.21 -2.35
CA GLN A 704 27.03 -10.86 -2.11
C GLN A 704 27.10 -11.82 -0.92
N GLU A 705 28.12 -12.67 -0.87
CA GLU A 705 28.34 -13.58 0.26
C GLU A 705 28.52 -12.83 1.57
N HIS A 706 29.26 -11.71 1.54
CA HIS A 706 29.42 -10.85 2.71
C HIS A 706 28.07 -10.31 3.21
N ILE A 707 27.25 -9.73 2.33
CA ILE A 707 25.92 -9.22 2.70
C ILE A 707 25.00 -10.32 3.21
N PHE A 708 25.03 -11.52 2.62
CA PHE A 708 24.26 -12.67 3.11
C PHE A 708 24.71 -13.18 4.48
N GLY A 709 25.97 -12.94 4.86
CA GLY A 709 26.49 -13.23 6.19
C GLY A 709 25.95 -12.31 7.29
N LEU A 710 25.33 -11.18 6.95
CA LEU A 710 24.76 -10.23 7.91
C LEU A 710 23.36 -10.65 8.37
N LYS A 711 22.99 -10.27 9.60
CA LYS A 711 21.64 -10.47 10.14
C LYS A 711 20.62 -9.67 9.31
N ASP A 712 19.69 -10.38 8.68
CA ASP A 712 18.71 -9.83 7.72
C ASP A 712 19.37 -9.02 6.58
N GLY A 713 20.60 -9.39 6.21
CA GLY A 713 21.45 -8.61 5.31
C GLY A 713 20.85 -8.39 3.92
N LYS A 714 20.24 -9.44 3.32
CA LYS A 714 19.61 -9.36 2.00
C LYS A 714 18.48 -8.32 1.97
N ASN A 715 17.46 -8.47 2.82
CA ASN A 715 16.29 -7.61 2.81
C ASN A 715 16.64 -6.17 3.19
N ARG A 716 17.49 -6.00 4.20
CA ARG A 716 17.99 -4.69 4.61
C ARG A 716 18.76 -4.01 3.50
N PHE A 717 19.65 -4.73 2.82
CA PHE A 717 20.46 -4.17 1.73
C PHE A 717 19.56 -3.69 0.58
N ILE A 718 18.64 -4.54 0.12
CA ILE A 718 17.68 -4.20 -0.95
C ILE A 718 16.91 -2.94 -0.58
N LYS A 719 16.32 -2.90 0.62
CA LYS A 719 15.54 -1.75 1.11
C LYS A 719 16.36 -0.46 1.14
N GLU A 720 17.55 -0.49 1.72
CA GLU A 720 18.38 0.73 1.85
C GLU A 720 18.94 1.19 0.51
N VAL A 721 19.22 0.29 -0.44
CA VAL A 721 19.61 0.64 -1.81
C VAL A 721 18.46 1.30 -2.57
N ASP A 722 17.22 0.87 -2.35
CA ASP A 722 16.05 1.52 -2.95
C ASP A 722 15.82 2.93 -2.42
N LEU A 723 15.92 3.09 -1.10
CA LEU A 723 15.85 4.40 -0.47
C LEU A 723 16.99 5.31 -0.99
N LEU A 724 18.22 4.80 -1.05
CA LEU A 724 19.36 5.54 -1.59
C LEU A 724 19.12 5.95 -3.04
N SER A 725 18.61 5.04 -3.88
CA SER A 725 18.32 5.33 -5.29
C SER A 725 17.30 6.46 -5.42
N GLY A 726 16.21 6.41 -4.63
CA GLY A 726 15.21 7.47 -4.60
C GLY A 726 15.80 8.83 -4.18
N TRP A 727 16.57 8.87 -3.09
CA TRP A 727 17.19 10.11 -2.61
C TRP A 727 18.28 10.64 -3.54
N PHE A 728 19.03 9.76 -4.20
CA PHE A 728 20.04 10.13 -5.21
C PHE A 728 19.39 10.87 -6.38
N VAL A 729 18.29 10.31 -6.90
CA VAL A 729 17.53 10.92 -7.98
C VAL A 729 17.01 12.29 -7.58
N MET A 730 16.48 12.43 -6.36
CA MET A 730 16.02 13.73 -5.88
C MET A 730 17.16 14.72 -5.69
N SER A 731 18.35 14.24 -5.32
CA SER A 731 19.54 15.06 -5.11
C SER A 731 20.23 15.47 -6.41
N TYR A 732 19.95 14.82 -7.53
CA TYR A 732 20.56 15.13 -8.82
C TYR A 732 20.06 16.49 -9.35
N PRO A 733 20.95 17.41 -9.81
CA PRO A 733 22.36 17.22 -10.19
C PRO A 733 23.39 17.68 -9.14
N HIS A 734 23.03 17.75 -7.85
CA HIS A 734 23.91 18.26 -6.81
C HIS A 734 25.31 17.56 -6.84
N PRO A 735 26.44 18.28 -6.65
CA PRO A 735 27.79 17.71 -6.76
C PRO A 735 27.99 16.43 -5.92
N LYS A 736 27.49 16.43 -4.66
CA LYS A 736 27.56 15.25 -3.79
C LYS A 736 26.81 14.02 -4.34
N ALA A 737 25.77 14.22 -5.15
CA ALA A 737 25.11 13.11 -5.83
C ALA A 737 26.01 12.56 -6.94
N LEU A 738 26.63 13.44 -7.74
CA LEU A 738 27.60 13.04 -8.76
C LEU A 738 28.75 12.20 -8.17
N ASP A 739 29.25 12.56 -6.99
CA ASP A 739 30.35 11.86 -6.30
C ASP A 739 30.04 10.39 -5.97
N ILE A 740 28.77 10.05 -5.73
CA ILE A 740 28.37 8.68 -5.36
C ILE A 740 27.77 7.87 -6.52
N LYS A 741 27.60 8.48 -7.70
CA LYS A 741 26.97 7.85 -8.89
C LYS A 741 27.58 6.50 -9.23
N GLY A 742 28.91 6.41 -9.27
CA GLY A 742 29.61 5.15 -9.55
C GLY A 742 29.34 4.07 -8.48
N LYS A 743 29.35 4.47 -7.20
CA LYS A 743 29.11 3.54 -6.08
C LYS A 743 27.66 3.06 -6.01
N LEU A 744 26.70 3.94 -6.29
CA LEU A 744 25.29 3.55 -6.38
C LEU A 744 25.07 2.50 -7.48
N ARG A 745 25.69 2.67 -8.65
CA ARG A 745 25.62 1.67 -9.73
C ARG A 745 26.11 0.29 -9.27
N PHE A 746 27.21 0.24 -8.51
CA PHE A 746 27.70 -1.01 -7.92
C PHE A 746 26.67 -1.64 -6.97
N PHE A 747 26.06 -0.85 -6.08
CA PHE A 747 25.05 -1.35 -5.15
C PHE A 747 23.80 -1.88 -5.85
N GLN A 748 23.35 -1.19 -6.90
CA GLN A 748 22.22 -1.63 -7.72
C GLN A 748 22.52 -2.94 -8.46
N ALA A 749 23.72 -3.07 -9.05
CA ALA A 749 24.15 -4.32 -9.67
C ALA A 749 24.14 -5.49 -8.67
N LEU A 750 24.59 -5.25 -7.43
CA LEU A 750 24.54 -6.24 -6.37
C LEU A 750 23.11 -6.60 -5.95
N LYS A 751 22.20 -5.61 -5.80
CA LYS A 751 20.76 -5.82 -5.55
C LYS A 751 20.15 -6.73 -6.63
N MET A 752 20.39 -6.41 -7.91
CA MET A 752 19.84 -7.18 -9.03
C MET A 752 20.28 -8.63 -9.04
N ARG A 753 21.56 -8.86 -8.73
CA ARG A 753 22.11 -10.20 -8.58
C ARG A 753 21.36 -10.97 -7.49
N MET A 754 21.14 -10.36 -6.33
CA MET A 754 20.42 -10.99 -5.20
C MET A 754 18.95 -11.33 -5.51
N LEU A 755 18.30 -10.57 -6.41
CA LEU A 755 16.92 -10.80 -6.83
C LEU A 755 16.80 -11.91 -7.89
N LYS A 756 17.80 -12.09 -8.78
CA LYS A 756 17.80 -13.11 -9.85
C LYS A 756 18.00 -14.55 -9.37
N PHE A 757 18.44 -14.79 -8.12
CA PHE A 757 18.69 -16.15 -7.58
C PHE A 757 17.49 -16.80 -6.88
N GLU A 758 16.29 -16.24 -7.00
CA GLU A 758 15.04 -16.92 -6.59
C GLU A 758 14.46 -17.69 -7.79
N PRO A 759 14.00 -18.95 -7.60
CA PRO A 759 13.15 -19.57 -8.61
C PRO A 759 11.84 -18.77 -8.67
N LYS A 760 11.59 -18.09 -9.79
CA LYS A 760 10.34 -17.35 -10.00
C LYS A 760 9.58 -17.90 -11.20
N ASP A 761 8.27 -18.05 -11.00
CA ASP A 761 7.25 -18.03 -12.06
C ASP A 761 7.41 -16.73 -12.87
N SER A 762 7.34 -16.84 -14.19
CA SER A 762 7.85 -15.90 -15.18
C SER A 762 7.14 -14.53 -15.29
N ASP A 763 6.07 -14.27 -14.54
CA ASP A 763 5.18 -13.14 -14.83
C ASP A 763 5.32 -11.96 -13.84
N ILE A 764 6.20 -12.05 -12.85
CA ILE A 764 6.33 -11.08 -11.75
C ILE A 764 7.13 -9.81 -12.16
N LEU A 765 7.86 -9.83 -13.28
CA LEU A 765 8.76 -8.75 -13.67
C LEU A 765 8.10 -7.58 -14.44
N GLU A 766 6.86 -7.71 -14.93
CA GLU A 766 6.22 -6.63 -15.69
C GLU A 766 5.61 -5.51 -14.81
N ILE A 767 5.46 -5.72 -13.51
CA ILE A 767 4.76 -4.79 -12.62
C ILE A 767 5.72 -4.28 -11.53
N GLY A 768 6.54 -3.27 -11.87
CA GLY A 768 6.96 -2.28 -10.87
C GLY A 768 8.45 -2.09 -10.57
N GLU A 769 9.40 -2.62 -11.32
CA GLU A 769 10.83 -2.29 -11.11
C GLU A 769 11.67 -2.10 -12.40
N GLU A 770 11.10 -2.13 -13.61
CA GLU A 770 11.93 -2.33 -14.82
C GLU A 770 12.59 -1.10 -15.46
N THR A 771 12.22 0.14 -15.16
CA THR A 771 12.74 1.29 -15.92
C THR A 771 14.11 1.78 -15.46
N VAL A 772 14.40 1.77 -14.16
CA VAL A 772 15.73 2.15 -13.62
C VAL A 772 16.78 1.11 -14.01
N ILE A 773 16.36 -0.16 -14.09
CA ILE A 773 17.25 -1.33 -14.15
C ILE A 773 17.71 -1.65 -15.58
N ARG A 774 16.87 -1.41 -16.61
CA ARG A 774 17.27 -1.66 -18.01
C ARG A 774 18.25 -0.61 -18.55
N GLN A 775 18.05 0.67 -18.26
CA GLN A 775 18.87 1.75 -18.83
C GLN A 775 20.29 1.84 -18.24
N ILE A 776 20.51 1.31 -17.02
CA ILE A 776 21.84 1.29 -16.38
C ILE A 776 22.70 0.13 -16.91
N ALA A 777 22.08 -0.93 -17.44
CA ALA A 777 22.78 -2.08 -18.02
C ALA A 777 23.39 -1.77 -19.40
N ASP A 778 22.75 -0.89 -20.19
CA ASP A 778 23.07 -0.74 -21.62
C ASP A 778 24.23 0.21 -21.93
N GLU A 779 24.64 1.12 -21.03
CA GLU A 779 25.57 2.20 -21.42
C GLU A 779 27.05 2.06 -20.99
N GLU A 780 27.49 1.00 -20.30
CA GLU A 780 28.96 0.77 -20.14
C GLU A 780 29.38 -0.60 -19.57
N VAL A 781 28.63 -1.69 -19.81
CA VAL A 781 29.13 -3.04 -19.51
C VAL A 781 28.72 -4.11 -20.54
N PRO A 782 29.15 -4.03 -21.82
CA PRO A 782 29.02 -5.16 -22.74
C PRO A 782 29.76 -6.40 -22.23
N ASP A 783 30.96 -6.22 -21.66
CA ASP A 783 31.87 -7.35 -21.39
C ASP A 783 31.52 -8.20 -20.15
N VAL A 784 30.66 -7.73 -19.23
CA VAL A 784 30.25 -8.53 -18.04
C VAL A 784 28.92 -9.23 -18.25
N LEU A 785 28.05 -8.73 -19.15
CA LEU A 785 26.88 -9.50 -19.60
C LEU A 785 27.33 -10.71 -20.41
N ASP A 786 28.30 -10.56 -21.32
CA ASP A 786 28.92 -11.69 -22.02
C ASP A 786 29.70 -12.61 -21.08
N ALA A 787 30.39 -12.09 -20.05
CA ALA A 787 31.09 -12.93 -19.08
C ALA A 787 30.14 -13.62 -18.07
N THR A 788 28.93 -13.11 -17.84
CA THR A 788 27.94 -13.78 -16.98
C THR A 788 27.12 -14.82 -17.75
N GLU A 789 26.96 -14.66 -19.06
CA GLU A 789 26.54 -15.74 -19.96
C GLU A 789 27.66 -16.79 -20.14
N ALA A 790 28.94 -16.39 -20.26
CA ALA A 790 30.06 -17.30 -20.48
C ALA A 790 30.61 -17.99 -19.20
N ALA A 791 30.48 -17.38 -18.02
CA ALA A 791 30.80 -18.02 -16.73
C ALA A 791 29.62 -18.82 -16.15
N GLY A 792 28.47 -18.80 -16.83
CA GLY A 792 27.50 -19.87 -16.78
C GLY A 792 28.13 -21.15 -17.34
N LEU A 793 29.03 -21.77 -16.57
CA LEU A 793 29.25 -23.20 -16.64
C LEU A 793 27.88 -23.83 -16.44
N ASP A 794 27.27 -24.13 -17.57
CA ASP A 794 25.89 -24.49 -17.72
C ASP A 794 25.65 -25.79 -16.95
N PHE A 795 25.23 -25.63 -15.69
CA PHE A 795 24.87 -26.72 -14.80
C PHE A 795 23.75 -27.56 -15.42
N ARG A 796 22.93 -26.95 -16.30
CA ARG A 796 21.91 -27.66 -17.09
C ARG A 796 22.53 -28.43 -18.25
N GLN A 797 23.65 -28.01 -18.85
CA GLN A 797 24.41 -28.83 -19.82
C GLN A 797 25.11 -30.03 -19.16
N ILE A 798 25.55 -29.91 -17.90
CA ILE A 798 26.08 -31.05 -17.14
C ILE A 798 24.94 -32.01 -16.77
N GLU A 799 23.78 -31.51 -16.35
CA GLU A 799 22.55 -32.31 -16.18
C GLU A 799 22.15 -32.99 -17.49
N LEU A 800 22.05 -32.24 -18.60
CA LEU A 800 21.68 -32.75 -19.93
C LEU A 800 22.67 -33.81 -20.44
N LYS A 801 23.99 -33.60 -20.29
CA LYS A 801 25.00 -34.61 -20.65
C LYS A 801 24.93 -35.86 -19.78
N TRP A 802 24.40 -35.76 -18.57
CA TRP A 802 24.23 -36.91 -17.67
C TRP A 802 22.92 -37.66 -17.98
N TYR A 803 21.81 -36.95 -18.20
CA TYR A 803 20.52 -37.52 -18.65
C TYR A 803 20.60 -38.17 -20.04
N GLN A 804 21.41 -37.62 -20.95
CA GLN A 804 21.59 -38.19 -22.30
C GLN A 804 22.49 -39.44 -22.32
N ASN A 805 23.27 -39.71 -21.27
CA ASN A 805 24.27 -40.79 -21.25
C ASN A 805 23.84 -42.10 -20.58
N LYS A 806 22.65 -42.19 -19.95
CA LYS A 806 22.14 -43.46 -19.40
C LYS A 806 20.65 -43.62 -19.69
N SER A 807 20.32 -44.55 -20.58
CA SER A 807 18.96 -44.99 -20.90
C SER A 807 18.25 -45.52 -19.65
N ILE A 808 17.42 -44.71 -19.00
CA ILE A 808 16.43 -45.19 -18.04
C ILE A 808 15.09 -44.52 -18.43
N GLY A 809 14.14 -45.36 -18.81
CA GLY A 809 12.91 -44.98 -19.52
C GLY A 809 12.01 -44.02 -18.74
N GLY A 810 11.96 -42.79 -19.21
CA GLY A 810 10.87 -41.83 -18.99
C GLY A 810 10.81 -40.91 -20.20
N GLU A 811 9.60 -40.60 -20.70
CA GLU A 811 9.44 -39.65 -21.80
C GLU A 811 9.81 -38.25 -21.33
N VAL A 812 10.76 -37.65 -22.04
CA VAL A 812 11.23 -36.29 -21.83
C VAL A 812 10.52 -35.41 -22.86
N GLU A 813 9.57 -34.58 -22.43
CA GLU A 813 8.96 -33.57 -23.31
C GLU A 813 9.80 -32.30 -23.28
N THR A 814 10.22 -31.85 -24.47
CA THR A 814 10.91 -30.57 -24.65
C THR A 814 10.04 -29.58 -25.41
N THR A 815 9.74 -28.42 -24.82
CA THR A 815 9.03 -27.32 -25.49
C THR A 815 9.93 -26.11 -25.65
N GLN A 816 10.04 -25.56 -26.86
CA GLN A 816 10.82 -24.34 -27.10
C GLN A 816 9.94 -23.09 -27.01
N HIS A 817 10.35 -22.11 -26.21
CA HIS A 817 9.78 -20.76 -26.19
C HIS A 817 10.93 -19.75 -26.18
N GLY A 818 10.92 -18.79 -27.10
CA GLY A 818 11.82 -17.63 -27.08
C GLY A 818 13.31 -17.94 -26.99
N GLY A 819 13.80 -18.96 -27.70
CA GLY A 819 15.23 -19.32 -27.70
C GLY A 819 15.69 -20.19 -26.52
N HIS A 820 14.77 -20.64 -25.66
CA HIS A 820 15.06 -21.57 -24.57
C HIS A 820 14.25 -22.87 -24.70
N THR A 821 14.87 -23.99 -24.35
CA THR A 821 14.26 -25.33 -24.38
C THR A 821 13.86 -25.72 -22.96
N ASP A 822 12.55 -25.77 -22.70
CA ASP A 822 11.99 -26.27 -21.45
C ASP A 822 11.87 -27.78 -21.50
N VAL A 823 12.27 -28.48 -20.43
CA VAL A 823 12.28 -29.95 -20.36
C VAL A 823 11.45 -30.41 -19.16
N ARG A 824 10.40 -31.20 -19.39
CA ARG A 824 9.57 -31.81 -18.32
C ARG A 824 9.58 -33.34 -18.41
N ILE A 825 9.75 -33.98 -17.25
CA ILE A 825 9.56 -35.43 -17.06
C ILE A 825 8.27 -35.61 -16.27
N ARG A 826 7.28 -36.34 -16.82
CA ARG A 826 6.08 -36.73 -16.06
C ARG A 826 6.25 -38.16 -15.53
N GLY A 827 6.14 -38.32 -14.22
CA GLY A 827 5.97 -39.61 -13.55
C GLY A 827 7.17 -40.04 -12.70
N THR A 828 6.90 -40.26 -11.42
CA THR A 828 7.75 -40.92 -10.40
C THR A 828 9.03 -40.22 -9.91
N ASP A 829 8.84 -39.23 -9.01
CA ASP A 829 9.85 -38.62 -8.12
C ASP A 829 10.56 -39.60 -7.15
N ILE A 830 10.36 -40.92 -7.30
CA ILE A 830 10.93 -41.96 -6.42
C ILE A 830 12.13 -42.67 -7.06
N ILE A 831 12.38 -42.51 -8.36
CA ILE A 831 13.54 -43.13 -9.05
C ILE A 831 14.86 -42.42 -8.70
N LEU A 832 14.80 -41.14 -8.28
CA LEU A 832 15.95 -40.29 -7.91
C LEU A 832 16.59 -40.62 -6.55
N LEU A 833 16.12 -41.64 -5.84
CA LEU A 833 16.69 -42.12 -4.57
C LEU A 833 17.20 -43.56 -4.67
N SER A 834 17.58 -44.04 -5.85
CA SER A 834 18.12 -45.40 -6.01
C SER A 834 19.40 -45.59 -5.18
N ASP A 835 19.66 -46.83 -4.73
CA ASP A 835 20.90 -47.14 -4.01
C ASP A 835 22.15 -46.90 -4.86
N GLU A 836 21.99 -46.96 -6.19
CA GLU A 836 23.01 -46.64 -7.17
C GLU A 836 23.35 -45.13 -7.18
N PHE A 837 22.33 -44.26 -7.19
CA PHE A 837 22.52 -42.80 -7.11
C PHE A 837 23.10 -42.34 -5.77
N LEU A 838 22.61 -42.91 -4.66
CA LEU A 838 23.15 -42.61 -3.33
C LEU A 838 24.60 -43.11 -3.18
N GLY A 839 24.99 -44.16 -3.90
CA GLY A 839 26.36 -44.63 -4.02
C GLY A 839 27.25 -43.64 -4.80
N GLU A 840 26.78 -43.14 -5.94
CA GLU A 840 27.53 -42.15 -6.76
C GLU A 840 27.69 -40.80 -6.04
N ALA A 841 26.66 -40.31 -5.33
CA ALA A 841 26.73 -39.07 -4.56
C ALA A 841 27.77 -39.14 -3.42
N LYS A 842 27.94 -40.33 -2.80
CA LYS A 842 29.00 -40.58 -1.80
C LYS A 842 30.40 -40.63 -2.42
N GLY A 843 30.52 -40.96 -3.71
CA GLY A 843 31.79 -41.05 -4.44
C GLY A 843 32.23 -39.76 -5.14
N MET A 844 31.47 -38.67 -5.02
CA MET A 844 31.79 -37.39 -5.69
C MET A 844 33.06 -36.75 -5.12
N VAL A 845 33.99 -36.39 -6.00
CA VAL A 845 35.27 -35.72 -5.66
C VAL A 845 35.10 -34.43 -4.85
N ARG A 846 33.95 -33.73 -5.01
CA ARG A 846 33.60 -32.53 -4.25
C ARG A 846 32.43 -32.78 -3.31
N GLU A 847 32.73 -33.15 -2.07
CA GLU A 847 31.76 -33.51 -1.03
C GLU A 847 30.72 -32.40 -0.74
N LYS A 848 31.12 -31.11 -0.82
CA LYS A 848 30.21 -29.97 -0.64
C LYS A 848 29.16 -29.87 -1.74
N THR A 849 29.51 -30.26 -2.96
CA THR A 849 28.58 -30.29 -4.10
C THR A 849 27.60 -31.46 -3.98
N ALA A 850 28.08 -32.63 -3.53
CA ALA A 850 27.23 -33.77 -3.22
C ALA A 850 26.20 -33.46 -2.13
N PHE A 851 26.61 -32.72 -1.10
CA PHE A 851 25.73 -32.31 -0.01
C PHE A 851 24.59 -31.41 -0.50
N GLU A 852 24.89 -30.35 -1.27
CA GLU A 852 23.85 -29.44 -1.78
C GLU A 852 22.90 -30.12 -2.78
N LEU A 853 23.42 -31.06 -3.59
CA LEU A 853 22.61 -31.85 -4.50
C LEU A 853 21.63 -32.77 -3.73
N LEU A 854 22.13 -33.56 -2.77
CA LEU A 854 21.29 -34.46 -1.96
C LEU A 854 20.28 -33.69 -1.12
N LYS A 855 20.70 -32.57 -0.51
CA LYS A 855 19.83 -31.68 0.27
C LYS A 855 18.66 -31.19 -0.57
N LYS A 856 18.92 -30.71 -1.79
CA LYS A 856 17.87 -30.22 -2.69
C LYS A 856 16.89 -31.32 -3.06
N ILE A 857 17.40 -32.48 -3.50
CA ILE A 857 16.57 -33.64 -3.89
C ILE A 857 15.72 -34.12 -2.71
N LEU A 858 16.28 -34.19 -1.50
CA LEU A 858 15.57 -34.67 -0.32
C LEU A 858 14.52 -33.68 0.19
N ILE A 859 14.76 -32.37 0.09
CA ILE A 859 13.75 -31.34 0.40
C ILE A 859 12.56 -31.47 -0.56
N ASP A 860 12.83 -31.65 -1.85
CA ASP A 860 11.79 -31.75 -2.87
C ASP A 860 11.00 -33.08 -2.73
N ALA A 861 11.69 -34.20 -2.47
CA ALA A 861 11.06 -35.48 -2.16
C ALA A 861 10.23 -35.44 -0.86
N LEU A 862 10.71 -34.73 0.17
CA LEU A 862 10.00 -34.56 1.43
C LEU A 862 8.76 -33.67 1.28
N ARG A 863 8.83 -32.60 0.47
CA ARG A 863 7.67 -31.77 0.13
C ARG A 863 6.59 -32.58 -0.61
N ALA A 864 7.01 -33.46 -1.54
CA ALA A 864 6.10 -34.35 -2.25
C ALA A 864 5.41 -35.36 -1.30
N LYS A 865 6.11 -35.88 -0.29
CA LYS A 865 5.55 -36.78 0.74
C LYS A 865 4.73 -36.07 1.81
N ALA A 866 5.12 -34.87 2.24
CA ALA A 866 4.42 -34.08 3.26
C ALA A 866 3.01 -33.67 2.82
N LYS A 867 2.78 -33.51 1.50
CA LYS A 867 1.44 -33.32 0.92
C LYS A 867 0.49 -34.51 1.14
N LYS A 868 1.00 -35.71 1.42
CA LYS A 868 0.20 -36.93 1.61
C LYS A 868 0.02 -37.33 3.08
N ASN A 869 0.88 -36.87 4.01
CA ASN A 869 0.73 -37.10 5.45
C ASN A 869 1.47 -36.01 6.26
N LEU A 870 0.71 -35.03 6.78
CA LEU A 870 1.27 -33.83 7.42
C LEU A 870 2.06 -34.13 8.70
N THR A 871 1.56 -35.03 9.55
CA THR A 871 2.11 -35.29 10.89
C THR A 871 3.45 -36.05 10.82
N ARG A 872 3.57 -37.00 9.88
CA ARG A 872 4.82 -37.74 9.64
C ARG A 872 5.81 -36.92 8.81
N GLY A 873 5.32 -36.09 7.89
CA GLY A 873 6.13 -35.11 7.16
C GLY A 873 6.85 -34.13 8.09
N LYS A 874 6.19 -33.68 9.17
CA LYS A 874 6.81 -32.82 10.21
C LYS A 874 7.99 -33.50 10.93
N LYS A 875 7.84 -34.74 11.40
CA LYS A 875 8.95 -35.48 12.06
C LYS A 875 10.15 -35.69 11.13
N LEU A 876 9.91 -36.00 9.86
CA LEU A 876 10.99 -36.18 8.88
C LEU A 876 11.64 -34.84 8.49
N ALA A 877 10.86 -33.76 8.42
CA ALA A 877 11.38 -32.41 8.22
C ALA A 877 12.32 -32.00 9.36
N GLU A 878 11.94 -32.27 10.60
CA GLU A 878 12.76 -31.98 11.79
C GLU A 878 14.12 -32.72 11.76
N ILE A 879 14.13 -33.97 11.30
CA ILE A 879 15.38 -34.76 11.15
C ILE A 879 16.26 -34.17 10.04
N LEU A 880 15.68 -33.82 8.89
CA LEU A 880 16.40 -33.21 7.77
C LEU A 880 16.98 -31.84 8.14
N GLU A 881 16.19 -31.00 8.82
CA GLU A 881 16.62 -29.70 9.31
C GLU A 881 17.75 -29.82 10.35
N ASP A 882 17.71 -30.82 11.24
CA ASP A 882 18.79 -31.05 12.20
C ASP A 882 20.10 -31.46 11.51
N ILE A 883 20.05 -32.29 10.46
CA ILE A 883 21.23 -32.67 9.67
C ILE A 883 21.81 -31.44 8.95
N ILE A 884 20.96 -30.61 8.32
CA ILE A 884 21.35 -29.39 7.62
C ILE A 884 21.95 -28.37 8.60
N ARG A 885 21.32 -28.18 9.76
CA ARG A 885 21.80 -27.28 10.81
C ARG A 885 23.17 -27.70 11.33
N LYS A 886 23.34 -28.97 11.69
CA LYS A 886 24.64 -29.49 12.17
C LYS A 886 25.76 -29.34 11.12
N TYR A 887 25.45 -29.44 9.83
CA TYR A 887 26.42 -29.15 8.77
C TYR A 887 26.77 -27.65 8.69
N ASN A 888 25.76 -26.77 8.67
CA ASN A 888 25.96 -25.32 8.58
C ASN A 888 26.71 -24.76 9.79
N ASP A 889 26.47 -25.31 10.98
CA ASP A 889 27.15 -24.95 12.23
C ASP A 889 28.56 -25.56 12.33
N LYS A 890 29.05 -26.23 11.27
CA LYS A 890 30.33 -26.95 11.19
C LYS A 890 30.50 -28.06 12.23
N ILE A 891 29.40 -28.54 12.81
CA ILE A 891 29.36 -29.67 13.75
C ILE A 891 29.53 -30.99 12.99
N LEU A 892 29.03 -31.07 11.75
CA LEU A 892 29.25 -32.17 10.80
C LEU A 892 30.16 -31.72 9.65
N ALA A 893 31.21 -32.49 9.37
CA ALA A 893 32.03 -32.31 8.18
C ALA A 893 31.30 -32.79 6.89
N PRO A 894 31.71 -32.36 5.68
CA PRO A 894 30.98 -32.63 4.43
C PRO A 894 30.71 -34.11 4.14
N GLY A 895 31.72 -34.99 4.19
CA GLY A 895 31.52 -36.45 4.03
C GLY A 895 30.49 -37.06 4.99
N PRO A 896 30.64 -36.90 6.33
CA PRO A 896 29.65 -37.37 7.30
C PRO A 896 28.24 -36.78 7.13
N ALA A 897 28.13 -35.54 6.63
CA ALA A 897 26.85 -34.90 6.35
C ALA A 897 26.17 -35.53 5.12
N VAL A 898 26.93 -35.84 4.07
CA VAL A 898 26.47 -36.59 2.89
C VAL A 898 26.00 -38.00 3.28
N ASP A 899 26.74 -38.68 4.18
CA ASP A 899 26.34 -39.99 4.70
C ASP A 899 25.02 -39.95 5.47
N SER A 900 24.83 -38.91 6.29
CA SER A 900 23.61 -38.70 7.08
C SER A 900 22.41 -38.42 6.18
N LEU A 901 22.58 -37.59 5.14
CA LEU A 901 21.53 -37.34 4.13
C LEU A 901 21.20 -38.61 3.32
N ALA A 902 22.19 -39.42 2.96
CA ALA A 902 21.96 -40.68 2.26
C ALA A 902 21.25 -41.74 3.14
N SER A 903 21.49 -41.73 4.45
CA SER A 903 20.75 -42.57 5.41
C SER A 903 19.30 -42.10 5.56
N PHE A 904 19.09 -40.78 5.64
CA PHE A 904 17.76 -40.18 5.67
C PHE A 904 16.97 -40.49 4.38
N ALA A 905 17.64 -40.49 3.23
CA ALA A 905 17.07 -40.92 1.95
C ALA A 905 16.58 -42.38 1.96
N LYS A 906 17.27 -43.28 2.67
CA LYS A 906 16.85 -44.68 2.86
C LYS A 906 15.62 -44.78 3.78
N GLU A 907 15.59 -43.98 4.84
CA GLU A 907 14.45 -43.92 5.77
C GLU A 907 13.20 -43.34 5.10
N LEU A 908 13.37 -42.34 4.23
CA LEU A 908 12.32 -41.85 3.35
C LEU A 908 11.79 -42.93 2.40
N ARG A 909 12.54 -43.97 2.03
CA ARG A 909 12.06 -45.05 1.15
C ARG A 909 11.24 -46.13 1.87
N GLY A 910 11.52 -46.43 3.13
CA GLY A 910 10.93 -47.57 3.88
C GLY A 910 9.44 -47.50 4.25
N SER A 911 8.59 -46.84 3.47
CA SER A 911 7.18 -46.59 3.79
C SER A 911 6.22 -46.91 2.62
N GLU A 912 6.34 -48.09 2.01
CA GLU A 912 5.34 -48.64 1.07
C GLU A 912 4.47 -49.70 1.76
N GLY A 913 3.53 -49.25 2.59
CA GLY A 913 2.52 -50.13 3.23
C GLY A 913 1.12 -50.02 2.65
N VAL A 914 0.85 -49.02 1.80
CA VAL A 914 -0.51 -48.73 1.30
C VAL A 914 -0.71 -49.19 -0.15
N SER A 915 0.37 -49.30 -0.93
CA SER A 915 0.30 -49.82 -2.31
C SER A 915 0.15 -51.34 -2.37
N VAL A 916 0.61 -52.05 -1.33
CA VAL A 916 0.49 -53.52 -1.21
C VAL A 916 -0.94 -53.95 -0.88
N LEU A 917 -1.67 -53.18 -0.07
CA LEU A 917 -3.06 -53.50 0.28
C LEU A 917 -3.99 -53.34 -0.93
N LYS A 918 -3.75 -52.35 -1.78
CA LYS A 918 -4.53 -52.18 -3.02
C LYS A 918 -4.37 -53.38 -3.98
N PHE A 919 -3.18 -53.98 -4.00
CA PHE A 919 -2.91 -55.19 -4.80
C PHE A 919 -3.50 -56.46 -4.16
N ILE A 920 -3.56 -56.55 -2.83
CA ILE A 920 -4.13 -57.70 -2.10
C ILE A 920 -5.66 -57.74 -2.17
N PHE A 921 -6.33 -56.58 -2.17
CA PHE A 921 -7.79 -56.50 -2.18
C PHE A 921 -8.43 -56.64 -3.57
N ASP A 922 -7.68 -56.37 -4.64
CA ASP A 922 -8.17 -56.49 -6.02
C ASP A 922 -8.17 -57.94 -6.55
N GLU A 923 -7.57 -58.91 -5.84
CA GLU A 923 -7.43 -60.31 -6.32
C GLU A 923 -8.13 -61.39 -5.47
N LYS A 924 -8.82 -61.06 -4.38
CA LYS A 924 -9.44 -62.08 -3.50
C LYS A 924 -10.97 -62.16 -3.63
N SER A 925 -11.51 -63.37 -3.66
CA SER A 925 -12.95 -63.62 -3.76
C SER A 925 -13.69 -63.33 -2.44
N ASN A 926 -15.01 -63.11 -2.53
CA ASN A 926 -15.88 -62.76 -1.38
C ASN A 926 -15.82 -63.76 -0.20
N GLU A 927 -15.52 -65.03 -0.44
CA GLU A 927 -15.39 -66.03 0.64
C GLU A 927 -14.09 -65.85 1.45
N GLU A 928 -12.99 -65.45 0.82
CA GLU A 928 -11.70 -65.24 1.51
C GLU A 928 -11.69 -63.97 2.37
N LEU A 929 -12.41 -62.93 1.94
CA LEU A 929 -12.56 -61.71 2.71
C LEU A 929 -13.41 -61.95 3.97
N SER A 930 -14.53 -62.70 3.87
CA SER A 930 -15.36 -63.05 5.02
C SER A 930 -14.60 -63.84 6.09
N GLN A 931 -13.66 -64.70 5.69
CA GLN A 931 -12.81 -65.49 6.59
C GLN A 931 -11.82 -64.60 7.36
N ILE A 932 -11.19 -63.64 6.66
CA ILE A 932 -10.26 -62.67 7.27
C ILE A 932 -10.99 -61.78 8.28
N TYR A 933 -12.27 -61.46 8.02
CA TYR A 933 -13.11 -60.69 8.95
C TYR A 933 -13.49 -61.48 10.21
N GLU A 934 -13.80 -62.78 10.12
CA GLU A 934 -14.06 -63.62 11.31
C GLU A 934 -12.82 -63.81 12.20
N ASP A 935 -11.61 -63.80 11.63
CA ASP A 935 -10.37 -63.98 12.38
C ASP A 935 -9.87 -62.70 13.09
N ILE A 936 -10.26 -61.51 12.59
CA ILE A 936 -9.78 -60.21 13.09
C ILE A 936 -10.64 -59.70 14.26
N ILE A 937 -11.95 -59.94 14.25
CA ILE A 937 -12.88 -59.46 15.29
C ILE A 937 -12.54 -60.00 16.70
N PRO A 938 -12.18 -61.29 16.88
CA PRO A 938 -11.75 -61.80 18.19
C PRO A 938 -10.48 -61.12 18.70
N LYS A 939 -9.50 -60.87 17.81
CA LYS A 939 -8.23 -60.21 18.17
C LYS A 939 -8.42 -58.73 18.54
N LEU A 940 -9.35 -58.04 17.89
CA LEU A 940 -9.68 -56.65 18.22
C LEU A 940 -10.42 -56.53 19.56
N LYS A 941 -11.24 -57.52 19.92
CA LYS A 941 -11.85 -57.64 21.26
C LYS A 941 -10.82 -57.91 22.35
N GLU A 942 -9.82 -58.74 22.08
CA GLU A 942 -8.78 -59.13 23.05
C GLU A 942 -7.87 -57.96 23.47
N HIS A 943 -7.73 -56.95 22.61
CA HIS A 943 -6.88 -55.78 22.86
C HIS A 943 -7.61 -54.52 23.39
N ASN A 944 -8.92 -54.59 23.71
CA ASN A 944 -9.73 -53.47 24.22
C ASN A 944 -9.71 -52.21 23.32
N LEU A 945 -9.53 -52.36 22.01
CA LEU A 945 -9.38 -51.23 21.07
C LEU A 945 -10.71 -50.68 20.50
N ILE A 946 -11.87 -51.21 20.91
CA ILE A 946 -13.20 -50.87 20.34
C ILE A 946 -14.31 -50.95 21.40
N THR A 947 -15.32 -50.07 21.36
CA THR A 947 -16.54 -50.13 22.20
C THR A 947 -17.59 -51.11 21.65
N ASN A 948 -18.40 -51.73 22.53
CA ASN A 948 -19.42 -52.73 22.14
C ASN A 948 -20.46 -52.21 21.12
N GLU A 949 -20.82 -50.91 21.15
CA GLU A 949 -21.72 -50.27 20.18
C GLU A 949 -21.19 -50.36 18.73
N ILE A 950 -19.88 -50.22 18.53
CA ILE A 950 -19.28 -50.20 17.19
C ILE A 950 -19.16 -51.61 16.62
N ILE A 951 -19.04 -52.61 17.49
CA ILE A 951 -19.07 -54.03 17.10
C ILE A 951 -20.47 -54.41 16.62
N GLU A 952 -21.52 -53.89 17.24
CA GLU A 952 -22.91 -54.07 16.77
C GLU A 952 -23.18 -53.33 15.45
N GLU A 953 -22.59 -52.14 15.26
CA GLU A 953 -22.73 -51.37 14.01
C GLU A 953 -22.00 -52.02 12.83
N LEU A 954 -20.83 -52.63 13.08
CA LEU A 954 -20.11 -53.44 12.08
C LEU A 954 -20.82 -54.77 11.80
N ALA A 955 -21.38 -55.43 12.82
CA ALA A 955 -22.14 -56.67 12.64
C ALA A 955 -23.42 -56.46 11.81
N THR A 956 -24.15 -55.36 12.06
CA THR A 956 -25.37 -55.00 11.31
C THR A 956 -25.11 -54.59 9.86
N LEU A 957 -23.93 -54.03 9.56
CA LEU A 957 -23.48 -53.75 8.20
C LEU A 957 -23.12 -55.03 7.42
N ILE A 958 -22.62 -56.06 8.11
CA ILE A 958 -22.25 -57.36 7.50
C ILE A 958 -23.48 -58.24 7.23
N GLU A 959 -24.53 -58.16 8.07
CA GLU A 959 -25.78 -58.91 7.84
C GLU A 959 -26.58 -58.42 6.62
N LYS A 960 -26.35 -57.19 6.15
CA LYS A 960 -26.97 -56.64 4.94
C LYS A 960 -26.20 -57.08 3.68
N LYS A 961 -26.51 -58.29 3.20
CA LYS A 961 -25.88 -58.92 2.01
C LYS A 961 -26.05 -58.19 0.65
N ASP A 962 -26.73 -57.04 0.59
CA ASP A 962 -27.12 -56.37 -0.67
C ASP A 962 -26.33 -55.08 -1.01
N GLU A 963 -25.32 -54.68 -0.24
CA GLU A 963 -24.51 -53.48 -0.55
C GLU A 963 -23.17 -53.81 -1.24
N SER A 964 -22.70 -52.93 -2.15
CA SER A 964 -21.50 -53.22 -2.95
C SER A 964 -20.22 -53.25 -2.09
N PRO A 965 -19.24 -54.10 -2.43
CA PRO A 965 -17.98 -54.23 -1.67
C PRO A 965 -17.23 -52.89 -1.55
N GLU A 966 -17.33 -52.03 -2.57
CA GLU A 966 -16.69 -50.70 -2.60
C GLU A 966 -17.37 -49.72 -1.64
N PHE A 967 -18.69 -49.82 -1.47
CA PHE A 967 -19.43 -48.99 -0.51
C PHE A 967 -19.10 -49.39 0.93
N LEU A 968 -19.07 -50.70 1.21
CA LEU A 968 -18.65 -51.26 2.49
C LEU A 968 -17.20 -50.88 2.83
N ALA A 969 -16.27 -51.01 1.88
CA ALA A 969 -14.87 -50.62 2.06
C ALA A 969 -14.71 -49.13 2.40
N ARG A 970 -15.43 -48.23 1.69
CA ARG A 970 -15.40 -46.78 1.98
C ARG A 970 -15.99 -46.43 3.34
N LYS A 971 -17.08 -47.09 3.73
CA LYS A 971 -17.75 -46.83 5.02
C LYS A 971 -16.92 -47.33 6.20
N ILE A 972 -16.27 -48.48 6.05
CA ILE A 972 -15.29 -49.02 7.01
C ILE A 972 -14.05 -48.13 7.07
N GLN A 973 -13.54 -47.64 5.94
CA GLN A 973 -12.41 -46.71 5.90
C GLN A 973 -12.74 -45.38 6.62
N SER A 974 -13.94 -44.85 6.42
CA SER A 974 -14.45 -43.69 7.16
C SER A 974 -14.56 -43.94 8.67
N LEU A 975 -14.99 -45.15 9.07
CA LEU A 975 -15.06 -45.55 10.48
C LEU A 975 -13.66 -45.71 11.10
N ILE A 976 -12.70 -46.28 10.37
CA ILE A 976 -11.29 -46.40 10.80
C ILE A 976 -10.63 -45.01 10.94
N GLU A 977 -10.90 -44.09 10.02
CA GLU A 977 -10.43 -42.71 10.11
C GLU A 977 -11.07 -41.96 11.30
N LYS A 978 -12.36 -42.19 11.56
CA LYS A 978 -13.04 -41.69 12.78
C LYS A 978 -12.42 -42.28 14.07
N LEU A 979 -12.04 -43.55 14.06
CA LEU A 979 -11.41 -44.23 15.20
C LEU A 979 -9.98 -43.72 15.48
N GLN A 980 -9.19 -43.49 14.42
CA GLN A 980 -7.83 -42.95 14.55
C GLN A 980 -7.82 -41.50 15.05
N ASN A 981 -8.80 -40.68 14.63
CA ASN A 981 -8.92 -39.31 15.10
C ASN A 981 -9.45 -39.24 16.54
N ARG A 982 -10.41 -40.09 16.94
CA ARG A 982 -10.92 -40.10 18.33
C ARG A 982 -9.91 -40.60 19.38
N SER A 983 -9.04 -41.56 19.04
CA SER A 983 -8.02 -42.03 20.00
C SER A 983 -6.95 -40.96 20.29
N ILE A 984 -6.61 -40.14 19.28
CA ILE A 984 -5.63 -39.05 19.42
C ILE A 984 -6.29 -37.79 19.98
N GLU A 985 -7.53 -37.49 19.58
CA GLU A 985 -8.31 -36.41 20.18
C GLU A 985 -8.58 -36.68 21.64
N ASN A 986 -8.93 -37.89 22.07
CA ASN A 986 -9.15 -38.14 23.50
C ASN A 986 -7.86 -38.11 24.33
N GLU A 987 -6.69 -38.51 23.79
CA GLU A 987 -5.40 -38.39 24.50
C GLU A 987 -4.95 -36.93 24.60
N ILE A 988 -5.10 -36.16 23.51
CA ILE A 988 -4.78 -34.73 23.49
C ILE A 988 -5.80 -33.97 24.31
N ILE A 989 -7.09 -34.28 24.24
CA ILE A 989 -8.15 -33.66 25.05
C ILE A 989 -8.00 -34.07 26.51
N GLU A 990 -7.58 -35.28 26.87
CA GLU A 990 -7.29 -35.63 28.27
C GLU A 990 -6.08 -34.87 28.81
N GLU A 991 -5.00 -34.70 28.03
CA GLU A 991 -3.88 -33.86 28.48
C GLU A 991 -4.21 -32.37 28.44
N PHE A 992 -5.00 -31.92 27.47
CA PHE A 992 -5.47 -30.55 27.39
C PHE A 992 -6.51 -30.27 28.48
N ILE A 993 -7.32 -31.25 28.91
CA ILE A 993 -8.24 -31.19 30.05
C ILE A 993 -7.47 -31.28 31.36
N LYS A 994 -6.35 -32.00 31.47
CA LYS A 994 -5.48 -31.94 32.66
C LYS A 994 -4.81 -30.58 32.79
N VAL A 995 -4.29 -30.03 31.69
CA VAL A 995 -3.69 -28.69 31.64
C VAL A 995 -4.74 -27.61 31.86
N LYS A 996 -5.91 -27.70 31.20
CA LYS A 996 -7.05 -26.81 31.43
C LYS A 996 -7.62 -26.96 32.82
N ARG A 997 -7.80 -28.15 33.38
CA ARG A 997 -8.27 -28.33 34.78
C ARG A 997 -7.27 -27.72 35.76
N ALA A 998 -5.96 -27.84 35.53
CA ALA A 998 -4.95 -27.15 36.34
C ALA A 998 -5.06 -25.61 36.21
N GLU A 999 -5.30 -25.07 35.02
CA GLU A 999 -5.55 -23.62 34.81
C GLU A 999 -6.91 -23.16 35.37
N THR A 1000 -7.93 -23.99 35.27
CA THR A 1000 -9.30 -23.67 35.70
C THR A 1000 -9.42 -23.81 37.21
N ASP A 1001 -8.75 -24.78 37.84
CA ASP A 1001 -8.62 -24.88 39.29
C ASP A 1001 -7.82 -23.70 39.87
N LEU A 1002 -6.80 -23.22 39.15
CA LEU A 1002 -6.07 -21.99 39.52
C LEU A 1002 -6.97 -20.75 39.37
N SER A 1003 -7.73 -20.66 38.28
CA SER A 1003 -8.69 -19.58 38.01
C SER A 1003 -9.85 -19.57 39.01
N ASP A 1004 -10.38 -20.74 39.39
CA ASP A 1004 -11.46 -20.90 40.35
C ASP A 1004 -10.99 -20.73 41.80
N THR A 1005 -9.74 -21.07 42.11
CA THR A 1005 -9.12 -20.75 43.41
C THR A 1005 -8.88 -19.24 43.54
N LEU A 1006 -8.41 -18.59 42.46
CA LEU A 1006 -8.28 -17.13 42.39
C LEU A 1006 -9.64 -16.44 42.46
N LYS A 1007 -10.65 -16.93 41.74
CA LYS A 1007 -12.02 -16.40 41.78
C LYS A 1007 -12.69 -16.60 43.13
N LYS A 1008 -12.54 -17.77 43.78
CA LYS A 1008 -13.05 -18.01 45.14
C LYS A 1008 -12.33 -17.15 46.19
N GLY A 1009 -11.03 -16.89 46.01
CA GLY A 1009 -10.27 -15.93 46.83
C GLY A 1009 -10.74 -14.49 46.64
N LEU A 1010 -10.97 -14.08 45.40
CA LEU A 1010 -11.51 -12.76 45.05
C LEU A 1010 -12.98 -12.58 45.46
N GLN A 1011 -13.78 -13.64 45.45
CA GLN A 1011 -15.19 -13.61 45.85
C GLN A 1011 -15.35 -13.55 47.37
N LYS A 1012 -14.50 -14.25 48.15
CA LYS A 1012 -14.40 -14.05 49.61
C LYS A 1012 -13.96 -12.64 50.00
N HIS A 1013 -13.19 -11.96 49.14
CA HIS A 1013 -12.78 -10.57 49.35
C HIS A 1013 -13.94 -9.57 49.17
N ARG A 1014 -14.96 -9.90 48.37
CA ARG A 1014 -16.17 -9.07 48.24
C ARG A 1014 -17.11 -9.18 49.43
N GLU A 1015 -17.06 -10.28 50.18
CA GLU A 1015 -17.99 -10.54 51.30
C GLU A 1015 -17.47 -10.15 52.69
N TYR A 1016 -16.16 -10.02 52.93
CA TYR A 1016 -15.64 -9.83 54.32
C TYR A 1016 -14.63 -8.68 54.57
N ASN A 1017 -14.39 -7.76 53.63
CA ASN A 1017 -13.68 -6.48 53.86
C ASN A 1017 -12.40 -6.58 54.75
N LEU A 1018 -11.48 -7.50 54.42
CA LEU A 1018 -10.21 -7.66 55.12
C LEU A 1018 -9.04 -7.01 54.36
N LYS A 1019 -8.10 -6.41 55.10
CA LYS A 1019 -6.98 -5.59 54.60
C LYS A 1019 -6.00 -6.35 53.68
N VAL A 1020 -5.52 -5.60 52.68
CA VAL A 1020 -4.62 -5.96 51.56
C VAL A 1020 -3.37 -6.76 51.97
N ASP A 1021 -2.91 -6.62 53.20
CA ASP A 1021 -1.66 -7.22 53.69
C ASP A 1021 -1.70 -8.78 53.73
N LYS A 1022 -2.90 -9.38 53.87
CA LYS A 1022 -3.06 -10.84 53.91
C LYS A 1022 -3.07 -11.48 52.50
N ILE A 1023 -3.49 -10.74 51.48
CA ILE A 1023 -3.44 -11.17 50.07
C ILE A 1023 -1.99 -11.21 49.59
N ILE A 1024 -1.17 -10.25 50.01
CA ILE A 1024 0.26 -10.24 49.71
C ILE A 1024 0.96 -11.43 50.37
N ALA A 1025 0.60 -11.79 51.60
CA ALA A 1025 1.15 -12.97 52.28
C ALA A 1025 0.76 -14.31 51.61
N ASP A 1026 -0.49 -14.47 51.17
CA ASP A 1026 -0.94 -15.70 50.48
C ASP A 1026 -0.43 -15.79 49.02
N LEU A 1027 -0.24 -14.64 48.35
CA LEU A 1027 0.46 -14.56 47.06
C LEU A 1027 1.96 -14.83 47.19
N ILE A 1028 2.61 -14.40 48.29
CA ILE A 1028 4.01 -14.72 48.59
C ILE A 1028 4.19 -16.22 48.86
N ASN A 1029 3.30 -16.86 49.64
CA ASN A 1029 3.32 -18.31 49.87
C ASN A 1029 3.05 -19.13 48.60
N SER A 1030 2.20 -18.62 47.69
CA SER A 1030 1.95 -19.27 46.39
C SER A 1030 3.10 -19.06 45.40
N LYS A 1031 3.82 -17.93 45.52
CA LYS A 1031 5.05 -17.63 44.78
C LYS A 1031 6.21 -18.55 45.20
N GLU A 1032 6.28 -18.98 46.46
CA GLU A 1032 7.33 -19.90 46.94
C GLU A 1032 7.30 -21.30 46.29
N LYS A 1033 6.14 -21.77 45.80
CA LYS A 1033 6.05 -23.05 45.08
C LYS A 1033 6.43 -22.97 43.60
N ILE A 1034 6.33 -21.79 42.98
CA ILE A 1034 6.66 -21.58 41.56
C ILE A 1034 8.07 -20.99 41.40
N GLY A 1035 8.65 -20.42 42.46
CA GLY A 1035 10.01 -19.89 42.54
C GLY A 1035 11.14 -20.93 42.66
N LYS A 1036 10.98 -22.15 42.14
CA LYS A 1036 12.08 -23.13 42.02
C LYS A 1036 12.49 -23.38 40.58
N GLN A 1037 12.80 -22.31 39.83
CA GLN A 1037 13.80 -22.35 38.74
C GLN A 1037 14.26 -20.96 38.21
N PHE A 1038 14.36 -19.92 39.04
CA PHE A 1038 15.19 -18.75 38.69
C PHE A 1038 16.40 -18.66 39.64
N LYS A 1039 17.57 -18.97 39.08
CA LYS A 1039 18.88 -18.83 39.74
C LYS A 1039 19.08 -17.35 40.10
N TYR A 1040 19.58 -17.07 41.30
CA TYR A 1040 20.07 -15.78 41.83
C TYR A 1040 19.20 -14.98 42.83
N SER A 1041 18.12 -15.53 43.40
CA SER A 1041 17.37 -14.89 44.50
C SER A 1041 18.10 -14.79 45.84
N ASN A 1042 19.29 -15.39 45.98
CA ASN A 1042 20.09 -15.38 47.22
C ASN A 1042 21.22 -14.33 47.24
N LEU A 1043 21.23 -13.35 46.31
CA LEU A 1043 22.35 -12.39 46.19
C LEU A 1043 22.26 -11.16 47.12
N GLY A 1044 21.22 -10.99 47.96
CA GLY A 1044 21.17 -9.89 48.94
C GLY A 1044 21.42 -8.49 48.33
N LEU A 1045 20.81 -8.22 47.17
CA LEU A 1045 20.84 -6.95 46.44
C LEU A 1045 19.51 -6.21 46.65
N SER A 1046 19.56 -4.88 46.74
CA SER A 1046 18.36 -4.03 46.65
C SER A 1046 17.79 -4.03 45.23
N GLU A 1047 16.56 -3.56 45.05
CA GLU A 1047 15.85 -3.57 43.76
C GLU A 1047 16.60 -2.82 42.64
N GLU A 1048 17.14 -1.64 42.95
CA GLU A 1048 17.98 -0.87 42.00
C GLU A 1048 19.30 -1.60 41.69
N GLU A 1049 19.92 -2.26 42.68
CA GLU A 1049 21.15 -3.04 42.49
C GLU A 1049 20.90 -4.32 41.69
N LEU A 1050 19.75 -4.96 41.85
CA LEU A 1050 19.36 -6.14 41.10
C LEU A 1050 19.14 -5.80 39.62
N ALA A 1051 18.48 -4.68 39.33
CA ALA A 1051 18.28 -4.22 37.96
C ALA A 1051 19.61 -3.95 37.24
N TYR A 1052 20.60 -3.33 37.90
CA TYR A 1052 21.92 -3.15 37.32
C TYR A 1052 22.73 -4.44 37.25
N PHE A 1053 22.56 -5.35 38.22
CA PHE A 1053 23.15 -6.68 38.17
C PHE A 1053 22.68 -7.45 36.93
N ASP A 1054 21.38 -7.43 36.62
CA ASP A 1054 20.82 -8.11 35.46
C ASP A 1054 21.36 -7.54 34.14
N ILE A 1055 21.52 -6.21 34.04
CA ILE A 1055 22.11 -5.55 32.87
C ILE A 1055 23.58 -5.97 32.68
N LEU A 1056 24.35 -6.06 33.76
CA LEU A 1056 25.75 -6.50 33.71
C LEU A 1056 25.88 -8.01 33.49
N ALA A 1057 24.91 -8.80 33.93
CA ALA A 1057 24.90 -10.25 33.83
C ALA A 1057 24.26 -10.74 32.52
N ILE A 1058 23.62 -9.90 31.71
CA ILE A 1058 22.92 -10.36 30.50
C ILE A 1058 23.87 -11.07 29.53
N ASN A 1059 25.11 -10.57 29.41
CA ASN A 1059 26.10 -11.14 28.50
C ASN A 1059 26.83 -12.33 29.13
N LYS A 1060 26.79 -13.49 28.45
CA LYS A 1060 27.43 -14.73 28.88
C LYS A 1060 28.95 -14.58 29.03
N ASN A 1061 29.61 -13.83 28.15
CA ASN A 1061 31.06 -13.60 28.16
C ASN A 1061 31.49 -12.72 29.36
N ALA A 1062 30.67 -11.73 29.74
CA ALA A 1062 30.93 -10.93 30.93
C ALA A 1062 30.79 -11.76 32.23
N ARG A 1063 29.80 -12.66 32.28
CA ARG A 1063 29.62 -13.60 33.41
C ARG A 1063 30.77 -14.59 33.56
N GLU A 1064 31.25 -15.13 32.44
CA GLU A 1064 32.35 -16.10 32.43
C GLU A 1064 33.70 -15.46 32.80
N GLN A 1065 33.94 -14.19 32.43
CA GLN A 1065 35.21 -13.49 32.72
C GLN A 1065 35.28 -12.88 34.12
N LEU A 1066 34.19 -12.33 34.64
CA LEU A 1066 34.18 -11.64 35.95
C LEU A 1066 33.68 -12.51 37.10
N GLY A 1067 32.81 -13.48 36.82
CA GLY A 1067 32.10 -14.23 37.84
C GLY A 1067 30.95 -13.45 38.47
N VAL A 1068 29.98 -14.19 39.02
CA VAL A 1068 28.72 -13.65 39.57
C VAL A 1068 28.96 -12.73 40.77
N GLU A 1069 29.89 -13.07 41.67
CA GLU A 1069 30.20 -12.29 42.88
C GLU A 1069 30.77 -10.89 42.54
N LYS A 1070 31.67 -10.79 41.56
CA LYS A 1070 32.21 -9.48 41.14
C LYS A 1070 31.19 -8.63 40.43
N ILE A 1071 30.27 -9.23 39.66
CA ILE A 1071 29.19 -8.49 39.00
C ILE A 1071 28.20 -7.95 40.05
N GLN A 1072 27.95 -8.71 41.11
CA GLN A 1072 27.14 -8.29 42.25
C GLN A 1072 27.79 -7.11 43.00
N GLU A 1073 29.09 -7.17 43.28
CA GLU A 1073 29.83 -6.03 43.87
C GLU A 1073 29.83 -4.81 42.97
N LEU A 1074 30.00 -5.00 41.65
CA LEU A 1074 29.96 -3.93 40.67
C LEU A 1074 28.59 -3.26 40.62
N ALA A 1075 27.51 -4.02 40.66
CA ALA A 1075 26.15 -3.49 40.67
C ALA A 1075 25.89 -2.62 41.91
N LYS A 1076 26.30 -3.08 43.11
CA LYS A 1076 26.25 -2.29 44.36
C LYS A 1076 27.04 -0.98 44.24
N LEU A 1077 28.24 -1.05 43.70
CA LEU A 1077 29.11 0.12 43.53
C LEU A 1077 28.53 1.14 42.54
N ILE A 1078 27.93 0.68 41.44
CA ILE A 1078 27.29 1.55 40.45
C ILE A 1078 26.08 2.26 41.08
N THR A 1079 25.23 1.55 41.79
CA THR A 1079 24.09 2.16 42.50
C THR A 1079 24.55 3.24 43.47
N ALA A 1080 25.58 2.97 44.27
CA ALA A 1080 26.13 3.94 45.20
C ALA A 1080 26.71 5.18 44.48
N ARG A 1081 27.43 5.00 43.37
CA ARG A 1081 28.02 6.12 42.60
C ARG A 1081 26.96 6.96 41.89
N ILE A 1082 25.90 6.35 41.36
CA ILE A 1082 24.80 7.08 40.75
C ILE A 1082 24.09 7.92 41.82
N LYS A 1083 23.75 7.34 42.98
CA LYS A 1083 23.12 8.08 44.09
C LYS A 1083 23.96 9.25 44.59
N ALA A 1084 25.28 9.07 44.69
CA ALA A 1084 26.18 10.11 45.19
C ALA A 1084 26.41 11.28 44.21
N ASN A 1085 26.19 11.08 42.90
CA ASN A 1085 26.50 12.07 41.86
C ASN A 1085 25.27 12.55 41.07
N ALA A 1086 24.09 11.98 41.31
CA ALA A 1086 22.85 12.43 40.71
C ALA A 1086 22.44 13.78 41.32
N VAL A 1087 22.39 14.81 40.49
CA VAL A 1087 21.93 16.15 40.87
C VAL A 1087 20.43 16.26 40.58
N GLU A 1088 19.73 17.16 41.26
CA GLU A 1088 18.30 17.41 41.04
C GLU A 1088 18.01 17.77 39.56
N ASN A 1089 16.98 17.13 38.98
CA ASN A 1089 16.61 17.22 37.56
C ASN A 1089 17.69 16.79 36.54
N TRP A 1090 18.62 15.91 36.94
CA TRP A 1090 19.62 15.35 36.02
C TRP A 1090 19.06 14.63 34.77
N PRO A 1091 17.87 13.98 34.79
CA PRO A 1091 17.33 13.30 33.60
C PRO A 1091 16.95 14.24 32.44
N ILE A 1092 16.97 15.56 32.65
CA ILE A 1092 16.64 16.56 31.62
C ILE A 1092 17.90 17.32 31.17
N LYS A 1093 19.01 17.27 31.93
CA LYS A 1093 20.23 18.03 31.66
C LYS A 1093 21.28 17.17 30.95
N VAL A 1094 21.56 17.47 29.67
CA VAL A 1094 22.54 16.76 28.82
C VAL A 1094 23.94 16.69 29.46
N SER A 1095 24.37 17.76 30.13
CA SER A 1095 25.66 17.81 30.83
C SER A 1095 25.72 16.90 32.07
N ALA A 1096 24.62 16.79 32.83
CA ALA A 1096 24.53 15.92 33.99
C ALA A 1096 24.47 14.43 33.60
N LYS A 1097 23.75 14.10 32.53
CA LYS A 1097 23.74 12.75 31.93
C LYS A 1097 25.13 12.33 31.46
N SER A 1098 25.82 13.22 30.76
CA SER A 1098 27.18 12.98 30.26
C SER A 1098 28.17 12.71 31.40
N ASN A 1099 28.05 13.45 32.51
CA ASN A 1099 28.85 13.23 33.72
C ASN A 1099 28.54 11.89 34.41
N LEU A 1100 27.26 11.54 34.60
CA LEU A 1100 26.87 10.25 35.18
C LEU A 1100 27.29 9.07 34.30
N TRP A 1101 27.13 9.19 32.98
CA TRP A 1101 27.61 8.20 32.03
C TRP A 1101 29.12 7.99 32.11
N LEU A 1102 29.91 9.08 32.22
CA LEU A 1102 31.35 9.00 32.43
C LEU A 1102 31.70 8.29 33.75
N ILE A 1103 30.96 8.56 34.82
CA ILE A 1103 31.15 7.89 36.11
C ILE A 1103 30.84 6.40 36.01
N ILE A 1104 29.71 6.01 35.40
CA ILE A 1104 29.33 4.61 35.19
C ILE A 1104 30.39 3.89 34.35
N ARG A 1105 30.78 4.49 33.21
CA ARG A 1105 31.80 3.93 32.31
C ARG A 1105 33.16 3.77 32.98
N ARG A 1106 33.58 4.74 33.80
CA ARG A 1106 34.82 4.63 34.60
C ARG A 1106 34.72 3.51 35.65
N THR A 1107 33.58 3.36 36.31
CA THR A 1107 33.33 2.35 37.34
C THR A 1107 33.42 0.94 36.76
N ILE A 1108 32.73 0.70 35.65
CA ILE A 1108 32.72 -0.57 34.92
C ILE A 1108 34.12 -0.91 34.38
N ARG A 1109 34.88 0.11 33.91
CA ARG A 1109 36.28 -0.07 33.48
C ARG A 1109 37.20 -0.44 34.64
N GLN A 1110 37.10 0.22 35.78
CA GLN A 1110 37.92 -0.05 36.97
C GLN A 1110 37.71 -1.47 37.52
N TYR A 1111 36.50 -2.00 37.40
CA TYR A 1111 36.14 -3.36 37.83
C TYR A 1111 36.47 -4.46 36.80
N GLY A 1112 37.15 -4.12 35.70
CA GLY A 1112 37.63 -5.10 34.73
C GLY A 1112 36.57 -5.64 33.77
N TYR A 1113 35.42 -4.97 33.61
CA TYR A 1113 34.38 -5.41 32.69
C TYR A 1113 34.87 -5.41 31.23
N PRO A 1114 34.40 -6.33 30.35
CA PRO A 1114 34.98 -6.54 29.02
C PRO A 1114 34.91 -5.30 28.12
N GLU A 1115 36.02 -4.93 27.47
CA GLU A 1115 36.21 -3.65 26.78
C GLU A 1115 35.17 -3.35 25.69
N GLY A 1116 34.82 -4.35 24.87
CA GLY A 1116 33.79 -4.22 23.83
C GLY A 1116 32.36 -4.06 24.34
N LEU A 1117 32.09 -4.41 25.61
CA LEU A 1117 30.74 -4.39 26.19
C LEU A 1117 30.49 -3.19 27.11
N ARG A 1118 31.54 -2.42 27.46
CA ARG A 1118 31.43 -1.27 28.39
C ARG A 1118 30.49 -0.17 27.89
N PRO A 1119 30.49 0.24 26.60
CA PRO A 1119 29.58 1.29 26.13
C PRO A 1119 28.11 0.90 26.26
N TYR A 1120 27.78 -0.31 25.82
CA TYR A 1120 26.43 -0.88 25.90
C TYR A 1120 25.95 -1.03 27.35
N ALA A 1121 26.79 -1.56 28.25
CA ALA A 1121 26.43 -1.67 29.66
C ALA A 1121 26.22 -0.29 30.32
N ALA A 1122 27.09 0.68 30.04
CA ALA A 1122 26.97 2.02 30.61
C ALA A 1122 25.73 2.77 30.11
N GLU A 1123 25.36 2.61 28.83
CA GLU A 1123 24.16 3.23 28.26
C GLU A 1123 22.87 2.64 28.85
N ASN A 1124 22.78 1.31 28.95
CA ASN A 1124 21.59 0.67 29.53
C ASN A 1124 21.44 0.92 31.03
N ILE A 1125 22.55 1.00 31.77
CA ILE A 1125 22.53 1.38 33.20
C ILE A 1125 22.08 2.84 33.35
N LEU A 1126 22.53 3.75 32.48
CA LEU A 1126 22.08 5.15 32.50
C LEU A 1126 20.58 5.23 32.21
N ARG A 1127 20.10 4.54 31.17
CA ARG A 1127 18.67 4.50 30.82
C ARG A 1127 17.82 3.91 31.95
N GLN A 1128 18.29 2.85 32.59
CA GLN A 1128 17.61 2.26 33.74
C GLN A 1128 17.59 3.22 34.95
N ALA A 1129 18.65 4.01 35.14
CA ALA A 1129 18.68 5.05 36.16
C ALA A 1129 17.73 6.23 35.85
N GLU A 1130 17.50 6.56 34.58
CA GLU A 1130 16.51 7.56 34.16
C GLU A 1130 15.09 7.10 34.53
N LEU A 1131 14.75 5.84 34.27
CA LEU A 1131 13.45 5.27 34.63
C LEU A 1131 13.18 5.33 36.14
N PHE A 1132 14.18 4.97 36.97
CA PHE A 1132 14.07 5.10 38.43
C PHE A 1132 13.95 6.56 38.91
N ALA A 1133 14.48 7.53 38.14
CA ALA A 1133 14.36 8.94 38.47
C ALA A 1133 13.00 9.52 38.06
N GLU A 1134 12.46 9.12 36.90
CA GLU A 1134 11.13 9.50 36.42
C GLU A 1134 10.03 8.99 37.35
N GLU A 1135 10.16 7.75 37.85
CA GLU A 1135 9.23 7.16 38.83
C GLU A 1135 9.24 7.94 40.16
N LYS A 1136 10.40 8.44 40.61
CA LYS A 1136 10.49 9.28 41.82
C LYS A 1136 9.99 10.71 41.61
N MET A 1137 9.87 11.20 40.38
CA MET A 1137 9.31 12.52 40.05
C MET A 1137 7.78 12.50 39.89
N SER A 1138 7.18 11.32 39.70
CA SER A 1138 5.72 11.18 39.56
C SER A 1138 4.98 10.97 40.88
N TYR A 1139 5.62 11.24 42.02
CA TYR A 1139 5.06 11.15 43.38
C TYR A 1139 5.05 12.48 44.11
#